data_AF-A0A971P4S0-F1
#
_entry.id   AF-A0A971P4S0-F1
#
_cell.length_a   1.000
_cell.length_b   1.000
_cell.length_c   1.000
_cell.angle_alpha   90.00
_cell.angle_beta   90.00
_cell.angle_gamma   90.00
#
_symmetry.space_group_name_H-M   'P 1'
#
loop_
_entity.id
_entity.type
_entity.pdbx_description
1 polymer ?
#
loop_
_entity_poly.entity_id
_entity_poly.type
_entity_poly.pdbx_seq_one_letter_code
_entity_poly.pdbx_strand_id
1 'polypeptide(L)'
;MMKRVLISVLIMGAILAAPVSAQQAAPAASAAPATRAEPEKGLKDLYAGSYMIGTAGDLPRGYSEAELANIKKHYNIVTPENCMKPQPTHPSENTYNFTTPDALVEWAQANGVKVWGHTLLWHSQTGQWFFQGENGQRATRELCLERLKKHIDTVAGRYKGKVIGWDVVNEAIEDRNAGRTENLRNSSWYTAVGPDVLTIAFKYAKEADPDAQLYYNDYNIEQGAVANTGKHASSLLLLKRLIAEGAPIDGVGIQGHWHLDSNLADVEQAIKNYAALGLKVAITELDVTSTGDNSGAFGVRGGGRNIPPENYEKQAEVYRQLFEIFNRHADVVDRVTFWGVNDNRSWRRGQDALLFDGQMNPKPAFWAVNDAAPKKEDSASSAAAQPVFRMIEDGGTGLHEAVMVSESSLPEFTVFRPKELGVIANDNKLPIIAWGNGGCANSPSGHLNFLSEVASHGFLIVAIGPMPQEGSGQRRGMGGGMPAGGGMPGGGARGGMPAGGARGGMPAGGAGGGMPGGMPAGGMPGGGARGGMPAGGARGGAGGAGTSSQSQLITAIDWAIAQNSNPSSIYYNKIDTTKIAVAGMSCGGIQAYQAAPDPRVTTTMICNSGLFDGGGGMGGMPALGKDHLQKLHGSVLFLLGGESDIAYANGMDDFKRIEKLPTFVGNLGVGHGGTYMQPHGGDFAKVASAWVKWQLQGDQEAAKMFTGDPCGVANMQGWTVDKKNIP
;
A
#
# COMPACT_ATOMS: atom_id res chain seq x y z
N MET A 1 19.18 -61.74 56.54
CA MET A 1 19.73 -61.52 57.90
C MET A 1 20.49 -60.21 57.88
N MET A 2 19.96 -59.16 58.53
CA MET A 2 20.56 -58.45 59.69
C MET A 2 21.83 -57.63 59.36
N LYS A 3 22.06 -56.38 59.80
CA LYS A 3 21.41 -55.46 60.74
C LYS A 3 22.11 -54.08 60.61
N ARG A 4 21.39 -53.00 60.95
CA ARG A 4 21.87 -51.63 61.22
C ARG A 4 22.65 -51.53 62.54
N VAL A 5 23.57 -50.55 62.68
CA VAL A 5 23.95 -49.76 63.90
C VAL A 5 24.65 -48.47 63.39
N LEU A 6 24.26 -47.19 63.55
CA LEU A 6 23.90 -46.27 64.66
C LEU A 6 25.10 -45.64 65.44
N ILE A 7 25.19 -44.29 65.39
CA ILE A 7 25.48 -43.33 66.52
C ILE A 7 26.96 -43.29 67.03
N SER A 8 27.66 -42.19 67.37
CA SER A 8 27.38 -40.75 67.55
C SER A 8 28.66 -39.94 67.93
N VAL A 9 28.71 -38.66 67.50
CA VAL A 9 29.00 -37.40 68.25
C VAL A 9 30.37 -37.11 68.92
N LEU A 10 30.96 -35.94 68.59
CA LEU A 10 31.52 -34.86 69.47
C LEU A 10 32.07 -33.72 68.55
N ILE A 11 31.54 -32.48 68.45
CA ILE A 11 31.49 -31.33 69.40
C ILE A 11 32.93 -30.91 69.81
N MET A 12 33.48 -29.69 69.68
CA MET A 12 33.03 -28.31 69.42
C MET A 12 34.29 -27.47 69.07
N GLY A 13 34.12 -26.30 68.46
CA GLY A 13 34.95 -25.13 68.81
C GLY A 13 35.47 -24.29 67.64
N ALA A 14 34.72 -23.25 67.27
CA ALA A 14 35.08 -21.83 67.49
C ALA A 14 34.39 -20.93 66.45
N ILE A 15 33.65 -19.97 66.99
CA ILE A 15 32.95 -18.89 66.30
C ILE A 15 33.96 -17.80 65.94
N LEU A 16 33.95 -17.32 64.69
CA LEU A 16 34.37 -15.98 64.29
C LEU A 16 33.57 -15.57 63.04
N ALA A 17 32.95 -14.40 63.11
CA ALA A 17 32.01 -13.87 62.13
C ALA A 17 32.69 -13.44 60.82
N ALA A 18 32.00 -13.65 59.69
CA ALA A 18 32.30 -13.04 58.39
C ALA A 18 30.98 -12.69 57.65
N PRO A 19 30.96 -11.66 56.80
CA PRO A 19 29.77 -10.92 56.42
C PRO A 19 28.95 -11.59 55.31
N VAL A 20 27.68 -11.20 55.24
CA VAL A 20 26.71 -11.52 54.19
C VAL A 20 27.28 -11.14 52.81
N SER A 21 27.44 -12.13 51.93
CA SER A 21 27.56 -11.94 50.49
C SER A 21 26.32 -12.47 49.79
N ALA A 22 25.73 -11.62 48.95
CA ALA A 22 24.56 -11.91 48.15
C ALA A 22 24.83 -13.08 47.19
N GLN A 23 24.01 -14.11 47.28
CA GLN A 23 24.05 -15.27 46.41
C GLN A 23 23.36 -14.92 45.09
N GLN A 24 24.16 -14.67 44.05
CA GLN A 24 23.66 -14.53 42.67
C GLN A 24 22.99 -15.84 42.25
N ALA A 25 21.70 -15.75 41.93
CA ALA A 25 20.95 -16.83 41.29
C ALA A 25 21.60 -17.14 39.94
N ALA A 26 21.84 -18.43 39.70
CA ALA A 26 22.28 -18.93 38.39
C ALA A 26 21.26 -18.52 37.31
N PRO A 27 21.70 -18.08 36.12
CA PRO A 27 20.78 -17.76 35.04
C PRO A 27 20.00 -19.01 34.64
N ALA A 28 18.68 -18.89 34.61
CA ALA A 28 17.79 -19.91 34.07
C ALA A 28 18.24 -20.24 32.64
N ALA A 29 18.42 -21.53 32.36
CA ALA A 29 18.69 -22.01 31.01
C ALA A 29 17.55 -21.55 30.10
N SER A 30 17.90 -20.72 29.11
CA SER A 30 17.01 -20.31 28.02
C SER A 30 16.43 -21.55 27.36
N ALA A 31 15.10 -21.68 27.35
CA ALA A 31 14.43 -22.71 26.56
C ALA A 31 14.76 -22.47 25.08
N ALA A 32 15.26 -23.50 24.39
CA ALA A 32 15.45 -23.47 22.95
C ALA A 32 14.09 -23.15 22.26
N PRO A 33 14.06 -22.30 21.22
CA PRO A 33 12.83 -22.02 20.49
C PRO A 33 12.28 -23.33 19.89
N ALA A 34 10.98 -23.56 20.02
CA ALA A 34 10.31 -24.72 19.45
C ALA A 34 10.53 -24.74 17.92
N THR A 35 11.20 -25.78 17.41
CA THR A 35 11.41 -25.97 15.98
C THR A 35 10.08 -26.29 15.31
N ARG A 36 9.56 -25.35 14.51
CA ARG A 36 8.37 -25.57 13.69
C ARG A 36 8.70 -26.64 12.64
N ALA A 37 7.98 -27.75 12.65
CA ALA A 37 8.12 -28.78 11.62
C ALA A 37 7.65 -28.23 10.27
N GLU A 38 8.40 -28.49 9.20
CA GLU A 38 8.00 -28.11 7.84
C GLU A 38 6.59 -28.64 7.51
N PRO A 39 5.76 -27.83 6.82
CA PRO A 39 4.43 -28.24 6.45
C PRO A 39 4.49 -29.38 5.43
N GLU A 40 3.47 -30.23 5.45
CA GLU A 40 3.31 -31.34 4.52
C GLU A 40 3.13 -30.84 3.08
N LYS A 41 2.34 -29.77 2.90
CA LYS A 41 2.12 -29.07 1.62
C LYS A 41 3.28 -28.11 1.30
N GLY A 42 3.67 -28.04 0.03
CA GLY A 42 4.65 -27.06 -0.45
C GLY A 42 4.03 -25.70 -0.78
N LEU A 43 4.85 -24.68 -1.05
CA LEU A 43 4.37 -23.33 -1.34
C LEU A 43 3.43 -23.31 -2.55
N LYS A 44 3.78 -24.02 -3.63
CA LYS A 44 2.94 -24.22 -4.80
C LYS A 44 1.53 -24.73 -4.48
N ASP A 45 1.37 -25.55 -3.45
CA ASP A 45 0.09 -26.14 -3.08
C ASP A 45 -0.76 -25.14 -2.26
N LEU A 46 -0.08 -24.34 -1.43
CA LEU A 46 -0.69 -23.30 -0.61
C LEU A 46 -1.22 -22.14 -1.47
N TYR A 47 -0.48 -21.76 -2.51
CA TYR A 47 -0.85 -20.69 -3.44
C TYR A 47 -1.61 -21.16 -4.68
N ALA A 48 -1.87 -22.46 -4.82
CA ALA A 48 -2.57 -22.99 -5.98
C ALA A 48 -3.99 -22.39 -6.09
N GLY A 49 -4.32 -21.83 -7.25
CA GLY A 49 -5.57 -21.10 -7.49
C GLY A 49 -5.40 -19.57 -7.47
N SER A 50 -4.25 -19.07 -7.02
CA SER A 50 -3.89 -17.65 -7.10
C SER A 50 -2.90 -17.40 -8.24
N TYR A 51 -1.66 -17.86 -8.09
CA TYR A 51 -0.59 -17.69 -9.08
C TYR A 51 0.44 -18.81 -8.95
N MET A 52 1.31 -18.95 -9.94
CA MET A 52 2.40 -19.93 -9.87
C MET A 52 3.52 -19.45 -8.94
N ILE A 53 4.03 -20.36 -8.11
CA ILE A 53 5.23 -20.12 -7.29
C ILE A 53 6.44 -20.71 -8.02
N GLY A 54 7.48 -19.91 -8.22
CA GLY A 54 8.67 -20.30 -8.97
C GLY A 54 9.99 -20.11 -8.23
N THR A 55 11.05 -20.68 -8.76
CA THR A 55 12.45 -20.42 -8.34
C THR A 55 13.35 -20.30 -9.57
N ALA A 56 14.58 -19.82 -9.39
CA ALA A 56 15.57 -19.69 -10.47
C ALA A 56 16.78 -20.61 -10.26
N GLY A 57 17.33 -21.12 -11.37
CA GLY A 57 18.56 -21.91 -11.34
C GLY A 57 18.83 -22.72 -12.60
N ASP A 58 20.12 -22.92 -12.93
CA ASP A 58 20.58 -23.76 -14.06
C ASP A 58 20.63 -25.27 -13.69
N LEU A 59 19.51 -25.78 -13.19
CA LEU A 59 19.34 -27.16 -12.72
C LEU A 59 19.26 -28.17 -13.89
N PRO A 60 19.39 -29.49 -13.64
CA PRO A 60 19.73 -30.14 -12.37
C PRO A 60 21.23 -30.22 -12.10
N ARG A 61 22.08 -29.87 -13.07
CA ARG A 61 23.53 -30.05 -12.94
C ARG A 61 24.08 -29.14 -11.84
N GLY A 62 24.83 -29.73 -10.90
CA GLY A 62 25.41 -28.99 -9.78
C GLY A 62 24.42 -28.66 -8.65
N TYR A 63 23.23 -29.25 -8.67
CA TYR A 63 22.27 -29.22 -7.56
C TYR A 63 22.30 -30.54 -6.79
N SER A 64 22.23 -30.45 -5.47
CA SER A 64 22.12 -31.60 -4.58
C SER A 64 20.72 -32.21 -4.63
N GLU A 65 20.60 -33.46 -4.17
CA GLU A 65 19.29 -34.12 -4.07
C GLU A 65 18.32 -33.36 -3.17
N ALA A 66 18.80 -32.75 -2.07
CA ALA A 66 18.00 -31.94 -1.16
C ALA A 66 17.44 -30.68 -1.85
N GLU A 67 18.26 -30.00 -2.65
CA GLU A 67 17.81 -28.82 -3.41
C GLU A 67 16.78 -29.22 -4.48
N LEU A 68 17.06 -30.28 -5.24
CA LEU A 68 16.10 -30.79 -6.24
C LEU A 68 14.80 -31.26 -5.60
N ALA A 69 14.85 -31.88 -4.41
CA ALA A 69 13.67 -32.28 -3.65
C ALA A 69 12.87 -31.07 -3.15
N ASN A 70 13.55 -30.04 -2.63
CA ASN A 70 12.92 -28.79 -2.24
C ASN A 70 12.22 -28.12 -3.43
N ILE A 71 12.86 -28.11 -4.61
CA ILE A 71 12.26 -27.50 -5.80
C ILE A 71 10.95 -28.21 -6.18
N LYS A 72 10.98 -29.54 -6.21
CA LYS A 72 9.80 -30.37 -6.48
C LYS A 72 8.70 -30.16 -5.44
N LYS A 73 9.05 -29.95 -4.18
CA LYS A 73 8.08 -29.71 -3.10
C LYS A 73 7.43 -28.34 -3.25
N HIS A 74 8.19 -27.27 -3.42
CA HIS A 74 7.69 -25.90 -3.24
C HIS A 74 7.29 -25.15 -4.51
N TYR A 75 7.77 -25.52 -5.70
CA TYR A 75 7.62 -24.67 -6.89
C TYR A 75 6.85 -25.36 -8.05
N ASN A 76 6.05 -24.57 -8.77
CA ASN A 76 5.36 -24.94 -10.01
C ASN A 76 6.25 -24.78 -11.24
N ILE A 77 7.18 -23.83 -11.19
CA ILE A 77 7.91 -23.34 -12.37
C ILE A 77 9.36 -22.99 -12.01
N VAL A 78 10.27 -23.17 -12.96
CA VAL A 78 11.67 -22.73 -12.85
C VAL A 78 12.03 -21.74 -13.96
N THR A 79 12.84 -20.74 -13.61
CA THR A 79 13.50 -19.85 -14.57
C THR A 79 15.00 -20.20 -14.67
N PRO A 80 15.56 -20.46 -15.86
CA PRO A 80 17.00 -20.63 -16.03
C PRO A 80 17.74 -19.34 -15.68
N GLU A 81 18.62 -19.38 -14.69
CA GLU A 81 19.30 -18.19 -14.18
C GLU A 81 20.30 -17.61 -15.20
N ASN A 82 21.00 -18.48 -15.92
CA ASN A 82 21.97 -18.05 -16.94
C ASN A 82 21.92 -18.86 -18.22
N CYS A 83 21.60 -20.15 -18.17
CA CYS A 83 21.87 -21.03 -19.30
C CYS A 83 21.01 -20.74 -20.55
N MET A 84 19.89 -20.02 -20.43
CA MET A 84 19.06 -19.56 -21.56
C MET A 84 19.28 -18.10 -21.97
N LYS A 85 20.27 -17.39 -21.39
CA LYS A 85 20.64 -16.04 -21.85
C LYS A 85 21.27 -16.09 -23.26
N PRO A 86 21.29 -14.96 -24.00
CA PRO A 86 21.71 -14.97 -25.41
C PRO A 86 23.15 -15.51 -25.63
N GLN A 87 24.14 -15.05 -24.87
CA GLN A 87 25.53 -15.47 -25.03
C GLN A 87 25.78 -16.92 -24.59
N PRO A 88 25.28 -17.41 -23.44
CA PRO A 88 25.41 -18.83 -23.08
C PRO A 88 24.76 -19.77 -24.12
N THR A 89 23.60 -19.40 -24.65
CA THR A 89 22.84 -20.24 -25.60
C THR A 89 23.37 -20.15 -27.03
N HIS A 90 23.79 -18.96 -27.46
CA HIS A 90 24.22 -18.65 -28.83
C HIS A 90 25.56 -17.87 -28.83
N PRO A 91 26.66 -18.53 -28.40
CA PRO A 91 27.96 -17.87 -28.18
C PRO A 91 28.61 -17.31 -29.44
N SER A 92 28.35 -17.89 -30.62
CA SER A 92 28.81 -17.39 -31.92
C SER A 92 27.80 -17.69 -33.02
N GLU A 93 27.87 -16.98 -34.15
CA GLU A 93 26.85 -16.91 -35.21
C GLU A 93 26.30 -18.25 -35.73
N ASN A 94 27.12 -19.30 -35.67
CA ASN A 94 26.78 -20.63 -36.17
C ASN A 94 26.92 -21.72 -35.09
N THR A 95 27.02 -21.34 -33.82
CA THR A 95 27.23 -22.27 -32.71
C THR A 95 26.23 -22.02 -31.60
N TYR A 96 25.42 -23.03 -31.29
CA TYR A 96 24.52 -23.03 -30.14
C TYR A 96 25.01 -23.99 -29.07
N ASN A 97 24.74 -23.67 -27.80
CA ASN A 97 24.97 -24.57 -26.67
C ASN A 97 23.65 -24.81 -25.92
N PHE A 98 23.01 -25.93 -26.23
CA PHE A 98 21.76 -26.35 -25.59
C PHE A 98 21.96 -27.37 -24.47
N THR A 99 23.21 -27.72 -24.13
CA THR A 99 23.48 -28.80 -23.16
C THR A 99 22.79 -28.59 -21.81
N THR A 100 22.99 -27.43 -21.19
CA THR A 100 22.37 -27.12 -19.88
C THR A 100 20.88 -26.79 -20.01
N PRO A 101 20.45 -25.95 -20.99
CA PRO A 101 19.04 -25.69 -21.23
C PRO A 101 18.18 -26.94 -21.50
N ASP A 102 18.65 -27.87 -22.33
CA ASP A 102 17.95 -29.12 -22.63
C ASP A 102 17.81 -29.98 -21.36
N ALA A 103 18.90 -30.15 -20.60
CA ALA A 103 18.88 -30.90 -19.35
C ALA A 103 17.93 -30.29 -18.31
N LEU A 104 17.83 -28.96 -18.26
CA LEU A 104 16.89 -28.26 -17.39
C LEU A 104 15.45 -28.53 -17.80
N VAL A 105 15.12 -28.36 -19.08
CA VAL A 105 13.76 -28.58 -19.60
C VAL A 105 13.35 -30.04 -19.44
N GLU A 106 14.24 -30.99 -19.76
CA GLU A 106 13.99 -32.42 -19.57
C GLU A 106 13.73 -32.77 -18.10
N TRP A 107 14.54 -32.25 -17.18
CA TRP A 107 14.32 -32.45 -15.75
C TRP A 107 13.00 -31.85 -15.29
N ALA A 108 12.67 -30.63 -15.74
CA ALA A 108 11.45 -29.94 -15.37
C ALA A 108 10.21 -30.73 -15.84
N GLN A 109 10.19 -31.17 -17.09
CA GLN A 109 9.14 -32.02 -17.65
C GLN A 109 8.99 -33.34 -16.90
N ALA A 110 10.11 -34.03 -16.60
CA ALA A 110 10.09 -35.30 -15.87
C ALA A 110 9.54 -35.17 -14.44
N ASN A 111 9.55 -33.97 -13.86
CA ASN A 111 9.11 -33.71 -12.48
C ASN A 111 7.84 -32.85 -12.40
N GLY A 112 7.16 -32.60 -13.52
CA GLY A 112 5.94 -31.78 -13.56
C GLY A 112 6.16 -30.32 -13.19
N VAL A 113 7.38 -29.80 -13.38
CA VAL A 113 7.75 -28.40 -13.18
C VAL A 113 7.74 -27.72 -14.54
N LYS A 114 7.10 -26.55 -14.64
CA LYS A 114 7.08 -25.73 -15.86
C LYS A 114 8.40 -24.97 -16.01
N VAL A 115 8.66 -24.43 -17.20
CA VAL A 115 9.82 -23.57 -17.44
C VAL A 115 9.39 -22.22 -17.99
N TRP A 116 9.93 -21.14 -17.42
CA TRP A 116 9.88 -19.79 -17.97
C TRP A 116 11.22 -19.45 -18.63
N GLY A 117 11.21 -19.08 -19.91
CA GLY A 117 12.42 -18.78 -20.65
C GLY A 117 12.96 -17.38 -20.32
N HIS A 118 14.25 -17.30 -19.96
CA HIS A 118 14.93 -16.05 -19.64
C HIS A 118 16.33 -16.05 -20.29
N THR A 119 16.62 -15.21 -21.28
CA THR A 119 15.80 -14.19 -21.97
C THR A 119 16.25 -14.10 -23.43
N LEU A 120 15.40 -13.62 -24.33
CA LEU A 120 15.67 -13.61 -25.78
C LEU A 120 16.47 -12.38 -26.26
N LEU A 121 16.18 -11.20 -25.73
CA LEU A 121 16.87 -9.95 -26.06
C LEU A 121 17.28 -9.23 -24.78
N TRP A 122 18.58 -9.08 -24.58
CA TRP A 122 19.14 -8.33 -23.46
C TRP A 122 20.37 -7.53 -23.89
N HIS A 123 20.64 -6.43 -23.20
CA HIS A 123 21.84 -5.62 -23.41
C HIS A 123 23.09 -6.27 -22.80
N SER A 124 22.91 -7.07 -21.74
CA SER A 124 23.97 -7.81 -21.06
C SER A 124 24.00 -9.27 -21.54
N GLN A 125 25.15 -9.92 -21.38
CA GLN A 125 25.37 -11.32 -21.77
C GLN A 125 24.85 -11.64 -23.18
N THR A 126 25.09 -10.72 -24.13
CA THR A 126 24.83 -10.86 -25.56
C THR A 126 26.16 -10.86 -26.30
N GLY A 127 26.37 -11.85 -27.16
CA GLY A 127 27.62 -11.99 -27.91
C GLY A 127 27.89 -10.80 -28.83
N GLN A 128 29.11 -10.27 -28.83
CA GLN A 128 29.45 -9.13 -29.68
C GLN A 128 29.30 -9.41 -31.18
N TRP A 129 29.35 -10.69 -31.58
CA TRP A 129 29.19 -11.12 -32.97
C TRP A 129 27.85 -10.67 -33.59
N PHE A 130 26.79 -10.47 -32.80
CA PHE A 130 25.51 -9.95 -33.28
C PHE A 130 25.69 -8.60 -34.01
N PHE A 131 26.62 -7.78 -33.54
CA PHE A 131 26.83 -6.39 -33.96
C PHE A 131 28.06 -6.18 -34.84
N GLN A 132 28.79 -7.24 -35.16
CA GLN A 132 30.01 -7.19 -35.98
C GLN A 132 29.72 -7.58 -37.42
N GLY A 133 30.11 -6.71 -38.35
CA GLY A 133 30.14 -6.99 -39.79
C GLY A 133 31.50 -7.52 -40.23
N GLU A 134 31.69 -7.63 -41.53
CA GLU A 134 32.97 -8.06 -42.12
C GLU A 134 34.10 -7.08 -41.78
N ASN A 135 35.33 -7.61 -41.66
CA ASN A 135 36.56 -6.83 -41.47
C ASN A 135 36.52 -5.85 -40.27
N GLY A 136 35.77 -6.18 -39.22
CA GLY A 136 35.68 -5.37 -38.00
C GLY A 136 34.76 -4.14 -38.12
N GLN A 137 34.01 -4.01 -39.21
CA GLN A 137 32.96 -2.99 -39.32
C GLN A 137 31.79 -3.29 -38.39
N ARG A 138 30.93 -2.29 -38.14
CA ARG A 138 29.65 -2.53 -37.47
C ARG A 138 28.69 -3.24 -38.42
N ALA A 139 27.93 -4.20 -37.90
CA ALA A 139 26.86 -4.82 -38.65
C ALA A 139 25.79 -3.78 -39.02
N THR A 140 25.14 -3.96 -40.18
CA THR A 140 24.00 -3.15 -40.57
C THR A 140 22.79 -3.46 -39.67
N ARG A 141 21.82 -2.55 -39.66
CA ARG A 141 20.53 -2.76 -38.99
C ARG A 141 19.88 -4.07 -39.46
N GLU A 142 19.89 -4.31 -40.77
CA GLU A 142 19.26 -5.46 -41.41
C GLU A 142 19.92 -6.76 -40.98
N LEU A 143 21.26 -6.80 -40.95
CA LEU A 143 22.01 -7.98 -40.51
C LEU A 143 21.79 -8.26 -39.02
N CYS A 144 21.72 -7.22 -38.18
CA CYS A 144 21.40 -7.38 -36.76
C CYS A 144 19.99 -7.97 -36.57
N LEU A 145 19.00 -7.49 -37.33
CA LEU A 145 17.62 -8.00 -37.28
C LEU A 145 17.50 -9.43 -37.82
N GLU A 146 18.23 -9.78 -38.88
CA GLU A 146 18.29 -11.16 -39.39
C GLU A 146 18.84 -12.11 -38.32
N ARG A 147 19.95 -11.74 -37.68
CA ARG A 147 20.58 -12.51 -36.61
C ARG A 147 19.69 -12.63 -35.38
N LEU A 148 19.00 -11.55 -35.01
CA LEU A 148 18.02 -11.56 -33.93
C LEU A 148 16.87 -12.51 -34.24
N LYS A 149 16.31 -12.45 -35.45
CA LYS A 149 15.23 -13.36 -35.87
C LYS A 149 15.69 -14.82 -35.81
N LYS A 150 16.85 -15.12 -36.41
CA LYS A 150 17.42 -16.47 -36.40
C LYS A 150 17.64 -16.98 -34.97
N HIS A 151 18.14 -16.12 -34.08
CA HIS A 151 18.30 -16.46 -32.66
C HIS A 151 16.96 -16.80 -31.99
N ILE A 152 15.96 -15.92 -32.13
CA ILE A 152 14.64 -16.12 -31.53
C ILE A 152 13.95 -17.37 -32.09
N ASP A 153 13.91 -17.52 -33.42
CA ASP A 153 13.33 -18.68 -34.10
C ASP A 153 13.98 -19.99 -33.62
N THR A 154 15.31 -20.00 -33.48
CA THR A 154 16.03 -21.20 -33.04
C THR A 154 15.80 -21.50 -31.56
N VAL A 155 15.89 -20.50 -30.68
CA VAL A 155 15.81 -20.71 -29.23
C VAL A 155 14.36 -20.91 -28.78
N ALA A 156 13.47 -19.97 -29.07
CA ALA A 156 12.06 -20.10 -28.68
C ALA A 156 11.40 -21.27 -29.42
N GLY A 157 11.68 -21.44 -30.73
CA GLY A 157 11.14 -22.55 -31.52
C GLY A 157 11.61 -23.94 -31.05
N ARG A 158 12.85 -24.08 -30.56
CA ARG A 158 13.34 -25.35 -29.98
C ARG A 158 12.53 -25.80 -28.77
N TYR A 159 12.07 -24.85 -27.95
CA TYR A 159 11.35 -25.11 -26.71
C TYR A 159 9.83 -24.93 -26.83
N LYS A 160 9.31 -24.79 -28.06
CA LYS A 160 7.89 -24.66 -28.32
C LYS A 160 7.08 -25.76 -27.64
N GLY A 161 6.09 -25.35 -26.84
CA GLY A 161 5.25 -26.25 -26.04
C GLY A 161 5.94 -26.92 -24.83
N LYS A 162 7.21 -26.60 -24.56
CA LYS A 162 7.96 -27.07 -23.38
C LYS A 162 8.25 -25.94 -22.38
N VAL A 163 8.52 -24.75 -22.90
CA VAL A 163 8.58 -23.48 -22.16
C VAL A 163 7.23 -22.78 -22.32
N ILE A 164 6.66 -22.26 -21.23
CA ILE A 164 5.30 -21.69 -21.26
C ILE A 164 5.27 -20.21 -21.65
N GLY A 165 6.41 -19.54 -21.57
CA GLY A 165 6.53 -18.11 -21.83
C GLY A 165 7.98 -17.64 -21.76
N TRP A 166 8.21 -16.42 -22.25
CA TRP A 166 9.53 -15.83 -22.37
C TRP A 166 9.56 -14.40 -21.83
N ASP A 167 10.63 -14.08 -21.11
CA ASP A 167 11.13 -12.71 -21.06
C ASP A 167 11.73 -12.40 -22.43
N VAL A 168 10.96 -11.72 -23.29
CA VAL A 168 11.38 -11.42 -24.66
C VAL A 168 12.43 -10.32 -24.65
N VAL A 169 12.18 -9.26 -23.89
CA VAL A 169 13.09 -8.13 -23.72
C VAL A 169 13.35 -7.96 -22.24
N ASN A 170 14.63 -7.91 -21.86
CA ASN A 170 15.06 -7.65 -20.50
C ASN A 170 15.75 -6.27 -20.39
N GLU A 171 15.42 -5.49 -19.35
CA GLU A 171 16.15 -4.30 -18.88
C GLU A 171 16.52 -3.28 -19.96
N ALA A 172 15.52 -2.88 -20.76
CA ALA A 172 15.72 -1.91 -21.84
C ALA A 172 15.80 -0.46 -21.33
N ILE A 173 15.33 -0.17 -20.11
CA ILE A 173 15.28 1.18 -19.56
C ILE A 173 16.54 1.47 -18.72
N GLU A 174 17.11 2.66 -18.89
CA GLU A 174 18.24 3.16 -18.12
C GLU A 174 17.80 3.68 -16.74
N ASP A 175 18.67 3.55 -15.74
CA ASP A 175 18.33 3.90 -14.35
C ASP A 175 18.39 5.41 -14.10
N ARG A 176 19.31 6.12 -14.78
CA ARG A 176 19.54 7.56 -14.57
C ARG A 176 18.64 8.41 -15.46
N ASN A 177 18.19 9.55 -14.94
CA ASN A 177 17.39 10.55 -15.66
C ASN A 177 16.04 10.05 -16.21
N ALA A 178 15.52 8.96 -15.65
CA ALA A 178 14.23 8.38 -16.04
C ALA A 178 13.04 9.28 -15.64
N GLY A 179 11.89 9.06 -16.30
CA GLY A 179 10.58 9.60 -15.91
C GLY A 179 10.00 10.70 -16.82
N ARG A 180 10.71 11.13 -17.87
CA ARG A 180 10.20 12.10 -18.86
C ARG A 180 10.00 11.53 -20.26
N THR A 181 10.75 10.49 -20.60
CA THR A 181 10.69 9.74 -21.87
C THR A 181 10.77 8.26 -21.54
N GLU A 182 10.76 7.38 -22.55
CA GLU A 182 11.03 5.94 -22.35
C GLU A 182 12.40 5.66 -21.70
N ASN A 183 13.34 6.61 -21.78
CA ASN A 183 14.68 6.52 -21.21
C ASN A 183 15.41 5.22 -21.56
N LEU A 184 15.33 4.80 -22.83
CA LEU A 184 15.94 3.57 -23.30
C LEU A 184 17.46 3.61 -23.13
N ARG A 185 18.02 2.51 -22.65
CA ARG A 185 19.45 2.29 -22.50
C ARG A 185 20.14 2.38 -23.86
N ASN A 186 21.29 3.05 -23.88
CA ASN A 186 22.17 3.10 -25.06
C ASN A 186 22.91 1.76 -25.28
N SER A 187 22.14 0.70 -25.56
CA SER A 187 22.64 -0.65 -25.78
C SER A 187 23.17 -0.84 -27.21
N SER A 188 23.92 -1.93 -27.44
CA SER A 188 24.36 -2.32 -28.79
C SER A 188 23.18 -2.56 -29.73
N TRP A 189 22.08 -3.16 -29.25
CA TRP A 189 20.84 -3.32 -30.01
C TRP A 189 20.22 -1.97 -30.39
N TYR A 190 20.10 -1.06 -29.42
CA TYR A 190 19.56 0.28 -29.66
C TYR A 190 20.42 1.06 -30.65
N THR A 191 21.74 0.99 -30.53
CA THR A 191 22.68 1.68 -31.42
C THR A 191 22.69 1.10 -32.84
N ALA A 192 22.56 -0.22 -32.98
CA ALA A 192 22.66 -0.89 -34.27
C ALA A 192 21.33 -0.90 -35.05
N VAL A 193 20.19 -0.99 -34.35
CA VAL A 193 18.86 -1.14 -34.98
C VAL A 193 17.96 0.06 -34.75
N GLY A 194 17.91 0.56 -33.51
CA GLY A 194 16.97 1.60 -33.07
C GLY A 194 15.92 1.07 -32.07
N PRO A 195 15.01 1.94 -31.60
CA PRO A 195 14.01 1.62 -30.56
C PRO A 195 12.94 0.60 -30.99
N ASP A 196 12.73 0.41 -32.29
CA ASP A 196 11.76 -0.53 -32.86
C ASP A 196 12.21 -1.99 -32.73
N VAL A 197 13.48 -2.24 -32.42
CA VAL A 197 14.01 -3.58 -32.14
C VAL A 197 13.23 -4.30 -31.05
N LEU A 198 12.68 -3.57 -30.07
CA LEU A 198 11.90 -4.13 -28.98
C LEU A 198 10.58 -4.73 -29.50
N THR A 199 9.79 -3.95 -30.24
CA THR A 199 8.55 -4.39 -30.87
C THR A 199 8.78 -5.53 -31.85
N ILE A 200 9.87 -5.46 -32.63
CA ILE A 200 10.24 -6.50 -33.59
C ILE A 200 10.56 -7.83 -32.87
N ALA A 201 11.29 -7.78 -31.74
CA ALA A 201 11.59 -8.97 -30.95
C ALA A 201 10.32 -9.70 -30.47
N PHE A 202 9.31 -8.96 -30.00
CA PHE A 202 8.01 -9.55 -29.64
C PHE A 202 7.32 -10.21 -30.83
N LYS A 203 7.33 -9.57 -32.01
CA LYS A 203 6.74 -10.15 -33.23
C LYS A 203 7.44 -11.45 -33.62
N TYR A 204 8.78 -11.48 -33.60
CA TYR A 204 9.54 -12.70 -33.86
C TYR A 204 9.30 -13.79 -32.81
N ALA A 205 9.20 -13.43 -31.53
CA ALA A 205 8.91 -14.41 -30.48
C ALA A 205 7.53 -15.07 -30.67
N LYS A 206 6.51 -14.28 -31.07
CA LYS A 206 5.17 -14.80 -31.35
C LYS A 206 5.12 -15.66 -32.62
N GLU A 207 5.92 -15.35 -33.63
CA GLU A 207 6.07 -16.20 -34.82
C GLU A 207 6.72 -17.55 -34.47
N ALA A 208 7.77 -17.52 -33.64
CA ALA A 208 8.51 -18.71 -33.23
C ALA A 208 7.65 -19.65 -32.36
N ASP A 209 6.90 -19.08 -31.41
CA ASP A 209 5.93 -19.82 -30.60
C ASP A 209 4.64 -19.00 -30.36
N PRO A 210 3.58 -19.26 -31.14
CA PRO A 210 2.30 -18.56 -31.02
C PRO A 210 1.58 -18.78 -29.68
N ASP A 211 1.88 -19.86 -28.95
CA ASP A 211 1.19 -20.22 -27.71
C ASP A 211 1.94 -19.75 -26.46
N ALA A 212 3.20 -19.32 -26.60
CA ALA A 212 3.99 -18.79 -25.49
C ALA A 212 3.46 -17.43 -25.02
N GLN A 213 3.47 -17.22 -23.70
CA GLN A 213 3.27 -15.91 -23.09
C GLN A 213 4.53 -15.05 -23.26
N LEU A 214 4.39 -13.78 -23.62
CA LEU A 214 5.51 -12.90 -23.97
C LEU A 214 5.57 -11.67 -23.05
N TYR A 215 6.69 -11.53 -22.31
CA TYR A 215 6.85 -10.51 -21.28
C TYR A 215 7.98 -9.54 -21.58
N TYR A 216 7.77 -8.29 -21.17
CA TYR A 216 8.84 -7.32 -20.91
C TYR A 216 9.28 -7.46 -19.44
N ASN A 217 10.57 -7.64 -19.15
CA ASN A 217 11.07 -7.84 -17.78
C ASN A 217 12.11 -6.77 -17.40
N ASP A 218 12.03 -6.19 -16.20
CA ASP A 218 12.98 -5.16 -15.75
C ASP A 218 12.97 -4.98 -14.21
N TYR A 219 14.06 -4.44 -13.66
CA TYR A 219 14.18 -4.06 -12.25
C TYR A 219 13.89 -2.58 -12.01
N ASN A 220 13.53 -2.23 -10.78
CA ASN A 220 13.23 -0.87 -10.30
C ASN A 220 12.07 -0.18 -11.03
N ILE A 221 11.38 -0.85 -11.96
CA ILE A 221 10.24 -0.27 -12.69
C ILE A 221 9.03 -0.07 -11.78
N GLU A 222 9.01 -0.68 -10.60
CA GLU A 222 8.04 -0.41 -9.56
C GLU A 222 8.32 0.89 -8.79
N GLN A 223 9.58 1.32 -8.70
CA GLN A 223 9.98 2.43 -7.83
C GLN A 223 9.41 3.77 -8.30
N GLY A 224 8.80 4.50 -7.38
CA GLY A 224 8.15 5.78 -7.66
C GLY A 224 6.79 5.66 -8.33
N ALA A 225 6.16 4.48 -8.33
CA ALA A 225 4.85 4.27 -8.95
C ALA A 225 3.72 5.08 -8.31
N VAL A 226 3.73 5.31 -7.00
CA VAL A 226 2.74 6.15 -6.31
C VAL A 226 2.79 7.60 -6.81
N ALA A 227 4.00 8.11 -7.02
CA ALA A 227 4.21 9.47 -7.54
C ALA A 227 4.21 9.52 -9.09
N ASN A 228 4.16 8.36 -9.76
CA ASN A 228 4.41 8.18 -11.18
C ASN A 228 5.67 8.93 -11.66
N THR A 229 6.83 8.54 -11.12
CA THR A 229 8.13 9.16 -11.43
C THR A 229 9.19 8.13 -11.80
N GLY A 230 10.39 8.58 -12.16
CA GLY A 230 11.55 7.72 -12.35
C GLY A 230 11.34 6.62 -13.38
N LYS A 231 11.91 5.45 -13.11
CA LYS A 231 11.88 4.31 -14.04
C LYS A 231 10.46 3.78 -14.24
N HIS A 232 9.58 3.89 -13.23
CA HIS A 232 8.16 3.55 -13.38
C HIS A 232 7.48 4.35 -14.48
N ALA A 233 7.58 5.68 -14.44
CA ALA A 233 6.98 6.54 -15.47
C ALA A 233 7.54 6.23 -16.87
N SER A 234 8.84 5.98 -17.00
CA SER A 234 9.46 5.54 -18.26
C SER A 234 8.92 4.20 -18.75
N SER A 235 8.70 3.24 -17.84
CA SER A 235 8.14 1.92 -18.18
C SER A 235 6.72 2.02 -18.72
N LEU A 236 5.87 2.90 -18.15
CA LEU A 236 4.52 3.11 -18.66
C LEU A 236 4.53 3.72 -20.07
N LEU A 237 5.47 4.61 -20.37
CA LEU A 237 5.63 5.16 -21.72
C LEU A 237 6.04 4.08 -22.72
N LEU A 238 7.04 3.26 -22.36
CA LEU A 238 7.51 2.17 -23.20
C LEU A 238 6.41 1.13 -23.46
N LEU A 239 5.74 0.64 -22.42
CA LEU A 239 4.70 -0.38 -22.56
C LEU A 239 3.52 0.12 -23.42
N LYS A 240 3.11 1.38 -23.24
CA LYS A 240 2.08 2.01 -24.10
C LYS A 240 2.52 2.07 -25.56
N ARG A 241 3.79 2.40 -25.84
CA ARG A 241 4.33 2.37 -27.21
C ARG A 241 4.30 0.95 -27.79
N LEU A 242 4.82 -0.04 -27.06
CA LEU A 242 4.84 -1.44 -27.53
C LEU A 242 3.43 -1.93 -27.89
N ILE A 243 2.44 -1.65 -27.03
CA ILE A 243 1.03 -1.96 -27.30
C ILE A 243 0.53 -1.22 -28.55
N ALA A 244 0.79 0.08 -28.66
CA ALA A 244 0.35 0.89 -29.80
C ALA A 244 0.98 0.46 -31.14
N GLU A 245 2.21 -0.04 -31.13
CA GLU A 245 2.91 -0.56 -32.32
C GLU A 245 2.54 -2.01 -32.67
N GLY A 246 1.63 -2.62 -31.89
CA GLY A 246 1.15 -3.99 -32.07
C GLY A 246 2.18 -5.05 -31.71
N ALA A 247 3.00 -4.83 -30.68
CA ALA A 247 3.77 -5.90 -30.06
C ALA A 247 2.81 -6.92 -29.42
N PRO A 248 2.96 -8.23 -29.67
CA PRO A 248 2.23 -9.27 -28.95
C PRO A 248 2.80 -9.41 -27.53
N ILE A 249 2.46 -8.48 -26.65
CA ILE A 249 2.89 -8.46 -25.25
C ILE A 249 1.73 -8.90 -24.36
N ASP A 250 1.94 -9.94 -23.56
CA ASP A 250 0.92 -10.50 -22.67
C ASP A 250 1.07 -9.96 -21.24
N GLY A 251 2.29 -9.61 -20.83
CA GLY A 251 2.55 -9.16 -19.48
C GLY A 251 3.86 -8.41 -19.28
N VAL A 252 4.04 -7.96 -18.05
CA VAL A 252 5.25 -7.30 -17.56
C VAL A 252 5.79 -8.00 -16.32
N GLY A 253 7.09 -8.24 -16.31
CA GLY A 253 7.83 -8.78 -15.19
C GLY A 253 8.46 -7.67 -14.35
N ILE A 254 8.08 -7.59 -13.08
CA ILE A 254 8.78 -6.83 -12.06
C ILE A 254 9.81 -7.78 -11.44
N GLN A 255 11.11 -7.52 -11.64
CA GLN A 255 12.16 -8.41 -11.09
C GLN A 255 12.01 -8.58 -9.58
N GLY A 256 11.82 -7.50 -8.82
CA GLY A 256 11.55 -7.61 -7.39
C GLY A 256 12.80 -7.86 -6.53
N HIS A 257 13.93 -7.30 -6.96
CA HIS A 257 15.20 -7.32 -6.23
C HIS A 257 15.23 -6.27 -5.10
N TRP A 258 14.61 -6.59 -3.97
CA TRP A 258 14.33 -5.64 -2.88
C TRP A 258 15.23 -5.81 -1.66
N HIS A 259 14.98 -4.98 -0.65
CA HIS A 259 15.68 -4.94 0.63
C HIS A 259 14.71 -4.51 1.74
N LEU A 260 15.18 -4.52 3.01
CA LEU A 260 14.34 -4.27 4.19
C LEU A 260 13.54 -2.96 4.17
N ASP A 261 14.04 -1.93 3.48
CA ASP A 261 13.46 -0.58 3.46
C ASP A 261 12.79 -0.25 2.12
N SER A 262 12.53 -1.26 1.27
CA SER A 262 11.84 -1.06 -0.01
C SER A 262 10.42 -0.53 0.18
N ASN A 263 10.01 0.41 -0.68
CA ASN A 263 8.68 1.01 -0.62
C ASN A 263 7.62 0.07 -1.21
N LEU A 264 6.92 -0.67 -0.34
CA LEU A 264 5.93 -1.65 -0.80
C LEU A 264 4.64 -1.02 -1.38
N ALA A 265 4.36 0.25 -1.06
CA ALA A 265 3.25 0.96 -1.68
C ALA A 265 3.50 1.20 -3.19
N ASP A 266 4.76 1.44 -3.56
CA ASP A 266 5.18 1.53 -4.95
C ASP A 266 5.02 0.19 -5.68
N VAL A 267 5.34 -0.94 -5.02
CA VAL A 267 5.11 -2.29 -5.57
C VAL A 267 3.63 -2.50 -5.90
N GLU A 268 2.74 -2.24 -4.93
CA GLU A 268 1.30 -2.42 -5.15
C GLU A 268 0.76 -1.47 -6.22
N GLN A 269 1.20 -0.21 -6.23
CA GLN A 269 0.76 0.75 -7.24
C GLN A 269 1.26 0.37 -8.65
N ALA A 270 2.48 -0.16 -8.77
CA ALA A 270 3.01 -0.61 -10.04
C ALA A 270 2.18 -1.75 -10.63
N ILE A 271 1.79 -2.73 -9.82
CA ILE A 271 0.89 -3.83 -10.24
C ILE A 271 -0.41 -3.25 -10.82
N LYS A 272 -1.05 -2.30 -10.11
CA LYS A 272 -2.28 -1.64 -10.57
C LYS A 272 -2.07 -0.87 -11.88
N ASN A 273 -0.98 -0.12 -11.99
CA ASN A 273 -0.68 0.70 -13.18
C ASN A 273 -0.45 -0.17 -14.42
N TYR A 274 0.21 -1.33 -14.28
CA TYR A 274 0.43 -2.25 -15.38
C TYR A 274 -0.82 -3.04 -15.75
N ALA A 275 -1.60 -3.49 -14.76
CA ALA A 275 -2.89 -4.12 -14.99
C ALA A 275 -3.85 -3.19 -15.76
N ALA A 276 -3.81 -1.88 -15.49
CA ALA A 276 -4.60 -0.87 -16.21
C ALA A 276 -4.21 -0.71 -17.70
N LEU A 277 -3.06 -1.24 -18.13
CA LEU A 277 -2.69 -1.34 -19.55
C LEU A 277 -3.23 -2.62 -20.22
N GLY A 278 -3.95 -3.46 -19.47
CA GLY A 278 -4.44 -4.77 -19.94
C GLY A 278 -3.39 -5.88 -19.88
N LEU A 279 -2.26 -5.64 -19.19
CA LEU A 279 -1.16 -6.60 -19.07
C LEU A 279 -1.30 -7.46 -17.81
N LYS A 280 -0.92 -8.73 -17.90
CA LYS A 280 -0.62 -9.54 -16.71
C LYS A 280 0.67 -9.06 -16.05
N VAL A 281 0.81 -9.34 -14.76
CA VAL A 281 2.00 -8.99 -13.98
C VAL A 281 2.64 -10.24 -13.43
N ALA A 282 3.96 -10.36 -13.55
CA ALA A 282 4.73 -11.38 -12.85
C ALA A 282 5.75 -10.71 -11.93
N ILE A 283 5.97 -11.29 -10.76
CA ILE A 283 7.14 -11.02 -9.94
C ILE A 283 8.18 -12.08 -10.31
N THR A 284 9.24 -11.68 -10.98
CA THR A 284 10.04 -12.62 -11.80
C THR A 284 11.35 -13.07 -11.16
N GLU A 285 11.93 -12.26 -10.26
CA GLU A 285 13.26 -12.44 -9.69
C GLU A 285 13.31 -12.04 -8.20
N LEU A 286 12.28 -12.40 -7.45
CA LEU A 286 12.07 -11.98 -6.08
C LEU A 286 13.24 -12.39 -5.17
N ASP A 287 13.88 -11.40 -4.57
CA ASP A 287 14.75 -11.55 -3.42
C ASP A 287 14.65 -10.31 -2.51
N VAL A 288 14.87 -10.47 -1.20
CA VAL A 288 14.83 -9.36 -0.24
C VAL A 288 16.08 -9.42 0.60
N THR A 289 17.05 -8.53 0.44
CA THR A 289 18.28 -8.58 1.23
C THR A 289 18.01 -8.33 2.71
N SER A 290 18.64 -9.11 3.59
CA SER A 290 18.54 -8.95 5.06
C SER A 290 19.61 -8.01 5.63
N THR A 291 20.41 -7.36 4.79
CA THR A 291 21.36 -6.31 5.21
C THR A 291 20.77 -4.90 5.17
N GLY A 292 19.65 -4.71 4.45
CA GLY A 292 19.09 -3.39 4.14
C GLY A 292 19.74 -2.71 2.92
N ASP A 293 20.79 -3.29 2.36
CA ASP A 293 21.50 -2.76 1.19
C ASP A 293 20.89 -3.25 -0.12
N ASN A 294 20.82 -2.37 -1.11
CA ASN A 294 20.45 -2.73 -2.50
C ASN A 294 21.65 -3.17 -3.35
N SER A 295 22.68 -3.77 -2.73
CA SER A 295 23.93 -4.08 -3.41
C SER A 295 23.78 -5.27 -4.37
N GLY A 296 24.02 -5.04 -5.66
CA GLY A 296 24.14 -6.11 -6.67
C GLY A 296 25.41 -6.95 -6.47
N ALA A 297 25.59 -8.00 -7.29
CA ALA A 297 26.67 -8.98 -7.15
C ALA A 297 28.10 -8.37 -7.03
N PHE A 298 28.35 -7.21 -7.62
CA PHE A 298 29.65 -6.51 -7.60
C PHE A 298 29.98 -5.76 -6.31
N GLY A 299 28.99 -5.55 -5.42
CA GLY A 299 29.16 -4.88 -4.13
C GLY A 299 29.41 -5.81 -2.95
N VAL A 300 29.34 -7.13 -3.15
CA VAL A 300 29.35 -8.12 -2.06
C VAL A 300 30.62 -8.96 -2.10
N ARG A 301 31.51 -8.75 -1.12
CA ARG A 301 32.70 -9.59 -0.95
C ARG A 301 32.40 -10.81 -0.08
N GLY A 302 31.96 -11.90 -0.71
CA GLY A 302 31.92 -13.23 -0.10
C GLY A 302 30.89 -13.39 1.02
N GLY A 303 30.38 -14.62 1.19
CA GLY A 303 29.56 -14.97 2.35
C GLY A 303 30.32 -14.71 3.67
N GLY A 304 29.57 -14.54 4.77
CA GLY A 304 30.14 -14.27 6.10
C GLY A 304 29.94 -12.85 6.62
N ARG A 305 29.01 -12.05 6.05
CA ARG A 305 28.53 -10.86 6.75
C ARG A 305 27.82 -11.30 8.02
N ASN A 306 28.12 -10.66 9.14
CA ASN A 306 27.36 -10.84 10.36
C ASN A 306 26.04 -10.07 10.23
N ILE A 307 24.96 -10.75 9.86
CA ILE A 307 23.62 -10.16 9.73
C ILE A 307 22.95 -10.18 11.11
N PRO A 308 22.49 -9.04 11.63
CA PRO A 308 21.82 -9.01 12.92
C PRO A 308 20.56 -9.91 12.92
N PRO A 309 20.33 -10.74 13.96
CA PRO A 309 19.17 -11.63 14.02
C PRO A 309 17.82 -10.94 13.76
N GLU A 310 17.65 -9.70 14.24
CA GLU A 310 16.45 -8.89 14.04
C GLU A 310 16.17 -8.57 12.57
N ASN A 311 17.17 -8.61 11.69
CA ASN A 311 16.97 -8.36 10.29
C ASN A 311 16.31 -9.53 9.57
N TYR A 312 16.45 -10.76 10.06
CA TYR A 312 15.71 -11.90 9.50
C TYR A 312 14.21 -11.81 9.80
N GLU A 313 13.83 -11.25 10.96
CA GLU A 313 12.43 -10.97 11.30
C GLU A 313 11.86 -9.82 10.45
N LYS A 314 12.63 -8.75 10.24
CA LYS A 314 12.24 -7.67 9.32
C LYS A 314 12.09 -8.17 7.88
N GLN A 315 13.03 -9.01 7.43
CA GLN A 315 12.94 -9.64 6.12
C GLN A 315 11.67 -10.49 6.00
N ALA A 316 11.36 -11.29 7.02
CA ALA A 316 10.14 -12.08 7.05
C ALA A 316 8.89 -11.21 6.96
N GLU A 317 8.86 -10.10 7.68
CA GLU A 317 7.77 -9.14 7.62
C GLU A 317 7.61 -8.50 6.24
N VAL A 318 8.71 -8.13 5.57
CA VAL A 318 8.68 -7.62 4.19
C VAL A 318 8.14 -8.69 3.23
N TYR A 319 8.60 -9.93 3.33
CA TYR A 319 8.05 -11.04 2.55
C TYR A 319 6.56 -11.25 2.81
N ARG A 320 6.11 -11.21 4.08
CA ARG A 320 4.69 -11.31 4.44
C ARG A 320 3.86 -10.25 3.73
N GLN A 321 4.27 -8.99 3.85
CA GLN A 321 3.56 -7.85 3.25
C GLN A 321 3.54 -7.92 1.71
N LEU A 322 4.64 -8.34 1.09
CA LEU A 322 4.71 -8.57 -0.36
C LEU A 322 3.72 -9.63 -0.81
N PHE A 323 3.68 -10.78 -0.13
CA PHE A 323 2.73 -11.84 -0.49
C PHE A 323 1.27 -11.46 -0.20
N GLU A 324 1.01 -10.65 0.82
CA GLU A 324 -0.30 -10.05 1.04
C GLU A 324 -0.71 -9.10 -0.10
N ILE A 325 0.23 -8.30 -0.62
CA ILE A 325 0.01 -7.48 -1.82
C ILE A 325 -0.31 -8.39 -3.01
N PHE A 326 0.52 -9.39 -3.28
CA PHE A 326 0.32 -10.28 -4.44
C PHE A 326 -1.01 -11.02 -4.37
N ASN A 327 -1.43 -11.45 -3.18
CA ASN A 327 -2.72 -12.09 -2.98
C ASN A 327 -3.91 -11.16 -3.28
N ARG A 328 -3.82 -9.88 -2.91
CA ARG A 328 -4.87 -8.89 -3.25
C ARG A 328 -5.01 -8.68 -4.76
N HIS A 329 -3.95 -8.95 -5.52
CA HIS A 329 -3.87 -8.77 -6.97
C HIS A 329 -3.75 -10.09 -7.73
N ALA A 330 -4.21 -11.21 -7.15
CA ALA A 330 -4.09 -12.54 -7.76
C ALA A 330 -4.91 -12.71 -9.05
N ASP A 331 -5.80 -11.77 -9.37
CA ASP A 331 -6.53 -11.71 -10.64
C ASP A 331 -5.63 -11.27 -11.81
N VAL A 332 -4.59 -10.47 -11.54
CA VAL A 332 -3.65 -9.94 -12.55
C VAL A 332 -2.23 -10.47 -12.39
N VAL A 333 -1.82 -10.83 -11.17
CA VAL A 333 -0.54 -11.48 -10.89
C VAL A 333 -0.63 -12.96 -11.25
N ASP A 334 0.19 -13.44 -12.18
CA ASP A 334 0.13 -14.83 -12.64
C ASP A 334 1.31 -15.70 -12.20
N ARG A 335 2.43 -15.08 -11.82
CA ARG A 335 3.63 -15.78 -11.32
C ARG A 335 4.41 -14.95 -10.30
N VAL A 336 4.89 -15.61 -9.24
CA VAL A 336 5.88 -15.08 -8.28
C VAL A 336 7.06 -16.05 -8.20
N THR A 337 8.24 -15.62 -8.63
CA THR A 337 9.45 -16.45 -8.74
C THR A 337 10.57 -15.90 -7.88
N PHE A 338 11.12 -16.73 -6.99
CA PHE A 338 12.29 -16.38 -6.18
C PHE A 338 13.58 -16.53 -6.99
N TRP A 339 14.52 -15.58 -6.88
CA TRP A 339 15.78 -15.61 -7.64
C TRP A 339 16.86 -16.47 -6.98
N GLY A 340 16.52 -17.75 -6.81
CA GLY A 340 17.40 -18.79 -6.28
C GLY A 340 16.69 -19.73 -5.31
N VAL A 341 17.37 -20.84 -4.98
CA VAL A 341 16.84 -21.90 -4.10
C VAL A 341 17.19 -21.65 -2.63
N ASN A 342 18.40 -21.16 -2.36
CA ASN A 342 18.89 -20.89 -1.01
C ASN A 342 19.96 -19.79 -0.99
N ASP A 343 20.25 -19.25 0.18
CA ASP A 343 21.17 -18.11 0.35
C ASP A 343 22.60 -18.35 -0.18
N ASN A 344 23.05 -19.61 -0.25
CA ASN A 344 24.36 -19.94 -0.84
C ASN A 344 24.38 -19.88 -2.37
N ARG A 345 23.22 -20.04 -3.01
CA ARG A 345 23.04 -19.95 -4.47
C ARG A 345 22.62 -18.58 -4.97
N SER A 346 22.19 -17.68 -4.07
CA SER A 346 21.82 -16.32 -4.47
C SER A 346 22.98 -15.60 -5.16
N TRP A 347 22.69 -14.93 -6.28
CA TRP A 347 23.62 -13.99 -6.92
C TRP A 347 24.07 -12.83 -5.99
N ARG A 348 23.29 -12.58 -4.93
CA ARG A 348 23.54 -11.62 -3.84
C ARG A 348 24.15 -12.27 -2.59
N ARG A 349 24.85 -13.41 -2.76
CA ARG A 349 25.43 -14.23 -1.68
C ARG A 349 26.09 -13.40 -0.57
N GLY A 350 25.73 -13.67 0.68
CA GLY A 350 26.21 -12.93 1.86
C GLY A 350 25.27 -11.79 2.30
N GLN A 351 24.10 -11.67 1.68
CA GLN A 351 23.00 -10.80 2.10
C GLN A 351 21.74 -11.58 2.51
N ASP A 352 21.87 -12.91 2.59
CA ASP A 352 20.84 -13.89 2.95
C ASP A 352 19.44 -13.51 2.50
N ALA A 353 19.24 -13.42 1.18
CA ALA A 353 18.09 -12.78 0.57
C ALA A 353 16.89 -13.70 0.31
N LEU A 354 17.03 -15.02 0.47
CA LEU A 354 16.05 -16.03 0.06
C LEU A 354 15.35 -16.70 1.26
N LEU A 355 14.48 -17.67 0.98
CA LEU A 355 13.63 -18.33 1.98
C LEU A 355 14.35 -19.42 2.79
N PHE A 356 15.39 -20.03 2.22
CA PHE A 356 16.14 -21.12 2.83
C PHE A 356 17.59 -20.72 3.05
N ASP A 357 18.15 -21.14 4.18
CA ASP A 357 19.56 -20.94 4.48
C ASP A 357 20.45 -21.85 3.62
N GLY A 358 21.77 -21.66 3.72
CA GLY A 358 22.74 -22.45 2.96
C GLY A 358 22.77 -23.95 3.25
N GLN A 359 22.04 -24.42 4.26
CA GLN A 359 21.88 -25.83 4.65
C GLN A 359 20.48 -26.37 4.33
N MET A 360 19.67 -25.60 3.59
CA MET A 360 18.28 -25.90 3.23
C MET A 360 17.29 -25.87 4.41
N ASN A 361 17.62 -25.25 5.54
CA ASN A 361 16.63 -25.03 6.59
C ASN A 361 15.74 -23.82 6.26
N PRO A 362 14.43 -23.87 6.57
CA PRO A 362 13.54 -22.74 6.37
C PRO A 362 13.88 -21.59 7.31
N LYS A 363 14.00 -20.38 6.76
CA LYS A 363 14.21 -19.12 7.52
C LYS A 363 12.87 -18.55 8.00
N PRO A 364 12.86 -17.55 8.90
CA PRO A 364 11.64 -16.80 9.23
C PRO A 364 10.87 -16.30 7.99
N ALA A 365 11.59 -15.91 6.93
CA ALA A 365 11.02 -15.55 5.64
C ALA A 365 10.17 -16.65 5.00
N PHE A 366 10.61 -17.91 5.04
CA PHE A 366 9.82 -19.05 4.54
C PHE A 366 8.48 -19.14 5.27
N TRP A 367 8.51 -19.01 6.59
CA TRP A 367 7.30 -19.12 7.43
C TRP A 367 6.35 -17.95 7.20
N ALA A 368 6.87 -16.74 7.04
CA ALA A 368 6.07 -15.58 6.68
C ALA A 368 5.34 -15.75 5.34
N VAL A 369 6.03 -16.25 4.32
CA VAL A 369 5.40 -16.59 3.03
C VAL A 369 4.37 -17.70 3.22
N ASN A 370 4.72 -18.78 3.92
CA ASN A 370 3.77 -19.86 4.20
C ASN A 370 2.48 -19.36 4.89
N ASP A 371 2.61 -18.49 5.88
CA ASP A 371 1.50 -17.99 6.69
C ASP A 371 0.67 -16.91 5.97
N ALA A 372 1.29 -16.20 5.02
CA ALA A 372 0.61 -15.28 4.12
C ALA A 372 -0.14 -16.00 3.00
N ALA A 373 -0.04 -17.32 2.87
CA ALA A 373 -0.76 -18.04 1.82
C ALA A 373 -2.28 -17.82 1.92
N PRO A 374 -2.98 -17.67 0.77
CA PRO A 374 -4.43 -17.61 0.75
C PRO A 374 -4.99 -18.84 1.47
N LYS A 375 -5.79 -18.61 2.52
CA LYS A 375 -6.46 -19.70 3.21
C LYS A 375 -7.51 -20.27 2.27
N LYS A 376 -7.20 -21.43 1.68
CA LYS A 376 -8.20 -22.23 0.97
C LYS A 376 -9.26 -22.61 1.98
N GLU A 377 -10.47 -22.13 1.78
CA GLU A 377 -11.63 -22.74 2.42
C GLU A 377 -11.71 -24.17 1.86
N ASP A 378 -11.42 -25.17 2.69
CA ASP A 378 -11.68 -26.55 2.34
C ASP A 378 -13.19 -26.69 2.09
N SER A 379 -13.53 -26.92 0.83
CA SER A 379 -14.90 -27.01 0.30
C SER A 379 -15.67 -28.25 0.78
N ALA A 380 -15.31 -28.83 1.93
CA ALA A 380 -15.93 -30.01 2.52
C ALA A 380 -16.47 -29.79 3.95
N SER A 381 -16.43 -28.58 4.49
CA SER A 381 -17.11 -28.25 5.75
C SER A 381 -17.64 -26.82 5.73
N SER A 382 -18.63 -26.55 4.86
CA SER A 382 -19.41 -25.32 4.93
C SER A 382 -20.39 -25.37 6.11
N ALA A 383 -19.85 -25.29 7.32
CA ALA A 383 -20.52 -24.53 8.37
C ALA A 383 -19.79 -23.18 8.39
N ALA A 384 -20.39 -22.19 7.74
CA ALA A 384 -19.86 -20.85 7.57
C ALA A 384 -19.25 -20.32 8.89
N ALA A 385 -17.96 -19.99 8.87
CA ALA A 385 -17.44 -19.04 9.84
C ALA A 385 -18.11 -17.70 9.51
N GLN A 386 -19.05 -17.29 10.37
CA GLN A 386 -19.86 -16.10 10.19
C GLN A 386 -18.97 -14.86 9.97
N PRO A 387 -19.39 -13.89 9.14
CA PRO A 387 -18.67 -12.64 8.98
C PRO A 387 -18.46 -11.97 10.35
N VAL A 388 -17.30 -11.37 10.59
CA VAL A 388 -17.08 -10.53 11.78
C VAL A 388 -17.83 -9.22 11.57
N PHE A 389 -19.13 -9.27 11.84
CA PHE A 389 -19.97 -8.09 11.97
C PHE A 389 -20.34 -7.91 13.42
N ARG A 390 -20.42 -6.65 13.85
CA ARG A 390 -20.87 -6.27 15.20
C ARG A 390 -22.03 -5.31 15.06
N MET A 391 -23.11 -5.63 15.77
CA MET A 391 -24.20 -4.70 15.96
C MET A 391 -23.77 -3.61 16.94
N ILE A 392 -23.99 -2.35 16.57
CA ILE A 392 -23.82 -1.21 17.47
C ILE A 392 -25.17 -0.92 18.09
N GLU A 393 -25.20 -0.82 19.42
CA GLU A 393 -26.45 -0.72 20.19
C GLU A 393 -27.41 -1.86 19.83
N ASP A 394 -28.58 -1.54 19.31
CA ASP A 394 -29.63 -2.46 18.84
C ASP A 394 -29.75 -2.51 17.31
N GLY A 395 -28.79 -1.92 16.58
CA GLY A 395 -28.79 -1.86 15.13
C GLY A 395 -29.48 -0.63 14.54
N GLY A 396 -29.91 0.33 15.37
CA GLY A 396 -30.52 1.57 14.91
C GLY A 396 -32.04 1.48 14.73
N THR A 397 -32.68 2.63 14.50
CA THR A 397 -34.14 2.77 14.55
C THR A 397 -34.83 2.75 13.19
N GLY A 398 -34.06 2.61 12.10
CA GLY A 398 -34.57 2.52 10.74
C GLY A 398 -35.25 1.18 10.43
N LEU A 399 -35.66 1.01 9.16
CA LEU A 399 -36.36 -0.19 8.70
C LEU A 399 -35.49 -1.46 8.72
N HIS A 400 -34.17 -1.30 8.88
CA HIS A 400 -33.21 -2.39 8.86
C HIS A 400 -32.32 -2.33 10.10
N GLU A 401 -32.13 -3.45 10.79
CA GLU A 401 -31.02 -3.60 11.73
C GLU A 401 -29.70 -3.38 10.98
N ALA A 402 -28.88 -2.43 11.41
CA ALA A 402 -27.57 -2.18 10.84
C ALA A 402 -26.46 -2.93 11.59
N VAL A 403 -25.40 -3.25 10.84
CA VAL A 403 -24.18 -3.86 11.37
C VAL A 403 -22.97 -3.11 10.87
N MET A 404 -21.94 -3.08 11.73
CA MET A 404 -20.60 -2.65 11.37
C MET A 404 -19.76 -3.87 10.99
N VAL A 405 -19.07 -3.80 9.87
CA VAL A 405 -18.37 -4.92 9.22
C VAL A 405 -16.94 -4.51 8.88
N SER A 406 -16.00 -5.43 9.09
CA SER A 406 -14.67 -5.35 8.48
C SER A 406 -14.69 -6.16 7.17
N GLU A 407 -14.38 -5.50 6.06
CA GLU A 407 -14.28 -6.13 4.75
C GLU A 407 -12.82 -6.46 4.46
N SER A 408 -12.51 -7.72 4.18
CA SER A 408 -11.14 -8.15 3.86
C SER A 408 -10.59 -7.46 2.60
N SER A 409 -11.48 -7.10 1.67
CA SER A 409 -11.16 -6.33 0.46
C SER A 409 -10.99 -4.82 0.71
N LEU A 410 -11.24 -4.34 1.93
CA LEU A 410 -11.14 -2.92 2.31
C LEU A 410 -10.64 -2.74 3.76
N PRO A 411 -9.41 -3.18 4.08
CA PRO A 411 -8.92 -3.29 5.46
C PRO A 411 -8.67 -1.95 6.18
N GLU A 412 -8.53 -0.86 5.43
CA GLU A 412 -8.33 0.50 5.99
C GLU A 412 -9.64 1.22 6.32
N PHE A 413 -10.79 0.57 6.14
CA PHE A 413 -12.11 1.16 6.32
C PHE A 413 -13.00 0.26 7.18
N THR A 414 -14.12 0.83 7.57
CA THR A 414 -15.20 0.17 8.26
C THR A 414 -16.48 0.37 7.48
N VAL A 415 -17.23 -0.70 7.23
CA VAL A 415 -18.49 -0.66 6.49
C VAL A 415 -19.66 -0.73 7.46
N PHE A 416 -20.62 0.19 7.34
CA PHE A 416 -21.91 0.10 8.02
C PHE A 416 -23.00 -0.15 6.97
N ARG A 417 -23.84 -1.15 7.20
CA ARG A 417 -24.90 -1.55 6.26
C ARG A 417 -26.06 -2.24 6.97
N PRO A 418 -27.24 -2.34 6.35
CA PRO A 418 -28.27 -3.30 6.75
C PRO A 418 -27.72 -4.72 6.89
N LYS A 419 -28.05 -5.38 8.00
CA LYS A 419 -27.65 -6.75 8.36
C LYS A 419 -28.13 -7.77 7.32
N GLU A 420 -29.39 -7.64 6.93
CA GLU A 420 -30.02 -8.51 5.94
C GLU A 420 -29.97 -7.86 4.57
N LEU A 421 -29.05 -8.32 3.71
CA LEU A 421 -28.94 -7.82 2.33
C LEU A 421 -29.91 -8.52 1.36
N GLY A 422 -30.53 -9.64 1.76
CA GLY A 422 -31.48 -10.38 0.95
C GLY A 422 -32.78 -9.62 0.66
N VAL A 423 -33.16 -8.68 1.54
CA VAL A 423 -34.36 -7.84 1.36
C VAL A 423 -34.13 -6.64 0.43
N ILE A 424 -32.88 -6.40 0.01
CA ILE A 424 -32.51 -5.34 -0.93
C ILE A 424 -32.77 -5.83 -2.36
N ALA A 425 -33.81 -5.28 -2.98
CA ALA A 425 -34.26 -5.57 -4.35
C ALA A 425 -34.01 -4.38 -5.30
N ASN A 426 -34.26 -4.59 -6.60
CA ASN A 426 -33.90 -3.66 -7.68
C ASN A 426 -34.33 -2.19 -7.47
N ASP A 427 -35.46 -1.94 -6.82
CA ASP A 427 -35.97 -0.58 -6.57
C ASP A 427 -35.55 0.01 -5.20
N ASN A 428 -34.87 -0.78 -4.35
CA ASN A 428 -34.46 -0.40 -2.99
C ASN A 428 -32.94 -0.54 -2.78
N LYS A 429 -32.15 -0.36 -3.85
CA LYS A 429 -30.68 -0.45 -3.79
C LYS A 429 -30.12 0.59 -2.82
N LEU A 430 -29.04 0.22 -2.14
CA LEU A 430 -28.40 1.03 -1.10
C LEU A 430 -27.62 2.21 -1.72
N PRO A 431 -27.97 3.47 -1.43
CA PRO A 431 -27.11 4.59 -1.79
C PRO A 431 -25.80 4.56 -0.98
N ILE A 432 -24.75 5.20 -1.52
CA ILE A 432 -23.41 5.21 -0.94
C ILE A 432 -23.22 6.48 -0.09
N ILE A 433 -22.65 6.33 1.10
CA ILE A 433 -22.15 7.44 1.92
C ILE A 433 -20.66 7.17 2.24
N ALA A 434 -19.76 7.97 1.67
CA ALA A 434 -18.35 7.95 2.07
C ALA A 434 -18.12 8.91 3.25
N TRP A 435 -17.57 8.39 4.36
CA TRP A 435 -17.48 9.13 5.63
C TRP A 435 -16.05 9.39 6.11
N GLY A 436 -15.73 10.66 6.39
CA GLY A 436 -14.48 11.09 7.03
C GLY A 436 -14.64 11.38 8.53
N ASN A 437 -13.71 10.89 9.36
CA ASN A 437 -13.78 11.03 10.81
C ASN A 437 -13.14 12.33 11.34
N GLY A 438 -13.57 12.77 12.52
CA GLY A 438 -12.94 13.84 13.29
C GLY A 438 -11.54 13.51 13.83
N GLY A 439 -10.80 14.55 14.26
CA GLY A 439 -9.44 14.44 14.83
C GLY A 439 -8.32 13.97 13.90
N CYS A 440 -8.58 13.87 12.59
CA CYS A 440 -7.73 13.28 11.54
C CYS A 440 -7.49 11.80 11.83
N ALA A 441 -8.42 11.19 12.56
CA ALA A 441 -8.30 9.84 13.07
C ALA A 441 -8.60 8.83 11.97
N ASN A 442 -7.70 7.88 11.80
CA ASN A 442 -7.96 6.67 11.03
C ASN A 442 -8.79 5.68 11.87
N SER A 443 -9.97 6.09 12.35
CA SER A 443 -10.89 5.25 13.14
C SER A 443 -12.30 5.85 13.21
N PRO A 444 -13.38 5.05 13.03
CA PRO A 444 -14.75 5.51 13.20
C PRO A 444 -15.24 5.51 14.66
N SER A 445 -14.39 5.20 15.64
CA SER A 445 -14.79 4.96 17.03
C SER A 445 -15.60 6.08 17.70
N GLY A 446 -15.43 7.33 17.27
CA GLY A 446 -16.19 8.49 17.77
C GLY A 446 -17.57 8.70 17.12
N HIS A 447 -17.97 7.87 16.16
CA HIS A 447 -19.18 8.07 15.35
C HIS A 447 -20.00 6.78 15.18
N LEU A 448 -19.71 5.73 15.95
CA LEU A 448 -20.32 4.40 15.75
C LEU A 448 -21.86 4.44 15.80
N ASN A 449 -22.43 5.09 16.82
CA ASN A 449 -23.88 5.17 16.99
C ASN A 449 -24.54 5.95 15.85
N PHE A 450 -23.96 7.09 15.47
CA PHE A 450 -24.43 7.90 14.33
C PHE A 450 -24.39 7.12 13.01
N LEU A 451 -23.27 6.47 12.68
CA LEU A 451 -23.12 5.75 11.42
C LEU A 451 -24.01 4.50 11.37
N SER A 452 -24.15 3.80 12.49
CA SER A 452 -25.08 2.67 12.60
C SER A 452 -26.53 3.13 12.42
N GLU A 453 -26.92 4.24 13.06
CA GLU A 453 -28.26 4.81 12.91
C GLU A 453 -28.54 5.16 11.45
N VAL A 454 -27.66 5.93 10.80
CA VAL A 454 -27.86 6.30 9.39
C VAL A 454 -27.94 5.05 8.49
N ALA A 455 -27.07 4.06 8.70
CA ALA A 455 -27.09 2.83 7.91
C ALA A 455 -28.41 2.02 8.07
N SER A 456 -29.05 2.10 9.25
CA SER A 456 -30.33 1.44 9.54
C SER A 456 -31.49 1.92 8.64
N HIS A 457 -31.37 3.13 8.07
CA HIS A 457 -32.32 3.71 7.12
C HIS A 457 -32.08 3.28 5.66
N GLY A 458 -31.24 2.26 5.42
CA GLY A 458 -31.04 1.66 4.10
C GLY A 458 -29.90 2.29 3.29
N PHE A 459 -28.76 2.52 3.93
CA PHE A 459 -27.56 3.08 3.29
C PHE A 459 -26.35 2.17 3.46
N LEU A 460 -25.45 2.20 2.46
CA LEU A 460 -24.11 1.64 2.58
C LEU A 460 -23.15 2.76 2.94
N ILE A 461 -22.62 2.72 4.16
CA ILE A 461 -21.67 3.72 4.64
C ILE A 461 -20.28 3.11 4.69
N VAL A 462 -19.31 3.76 4.07
CA VAL A 462 -17.91 3.35 4.07
C VAL A 462 -17.10 4.43 4.78
N ALA A 463 -16.74 4.16 6.03
CA ALA A 463 -16.05 5.10 6.90
C ALA A 463 -14.54 4.83 6.93
N ILE A 464 -13.74 5.89 6.92
CA ILE A 464 -12.28 5.78 7.05
C ILE A 464 -11.91 5.08 8.38
N GLY A 465 -10.85 4.28 8.37
CA GLY A 465 -10.30 3.62 9.55
C GLY A 465 -10.80 2.19 9.74
N PRO A 466 -9.93 1.27 10.20
CA PRO A 466 -10.29 -0.11 10.44
C PRO A 466 -11.34 -0.23 11.56
N MET A 467 -12.09 -1.33 11.52
CA MET A 467 -13.12 -1.65 12.51
C MET A 467 -12.52 -1.68 13.94
N PRO A 468 -12.97 -0.83 14.88
CA PRO A 468 -12.37 -0.75 16.21
C PRO A 468 -12.50 -2.06 17.00
N GLN A 469 -11.52 -2.47 17.80
CA GLN A 469 -11.70 -3.67 18.64
C GLN A 469 -12.79 -3.49 19.71
N GLU A 470 -13.45 -4.58 20.11
CA GLU A 470 -14.46 -4.56 21.18
C GLU A 470 -13.86 -4.04 22.50
N GLY A 471 -14.53 -3.08 23.14
CA GLY A 471 -14.04 -2.40 24.35
C GLY A 471 -13.08 -1.21 24.13
N SER A 472 -12.60 -0.96 22.90
CA SER A 472 -11.71 0.19 22.63
C SER A 472 -12.40 1.57 22.70
N GLY A 473 -13.74 1.61 22.73
CA GLY A 473 -14.55 2.83 22.79
C GLY A 473 -14.78 3.42 24.18
N GLN A 474 -14.34 2.76 25.26
CA GLN A 474 -14.50 3.24 26.64
C GLN A 474 -13.16 3.70 27.23
N ARG A 475 -12.59 4.81 26.72
CA ARG A 475 -11.77 5.64 27.59
C ARG A 475 -12.70 6.53 28.41
N ARG A 476 -12.83 6.18 29.69
CA ARG A 476 -13.42 7.03 30.75
C ARG A 476 -13.04 8.49 30.50
N GLY A 477 -14.01 9.31 30.16
CA GLY A 477 -13.91 10.75 30.42
C GLY A 477 -13.59 10.90 31.89
N MET A 478 -12.41 11.44 32.22
CA MET A 478 -12.17 11.99 33.54
C MET A 478 -13.09 13.19 33.68
N GLY A 479 -14.32 12.93 34.10
CA GLY A 479 -15.21 13.94 34.66
C GLY A 479 -14.54 14.47 35.91
N GLY A 480 -14.06 15.71 35.83
CA GLY A 480 -13.68 16.50 37.00
C GLY A 480 -14.92 16.74 37.84
N GLY A 481 -15.21 15.83 38.77
CA GLY A 481 -16.12 16.08 39.87
C GLY A 481 -15.41 16.91 40.94
N MET A 482 -15.64 18.22 40.95
CA MET A 482 -15.48 19.01 42.18
C MET A 482 -16.81 18.98 42.95
N PRO A 483 -16.80 18.70 44.27
CA PRO A 483 -18.02 18.75 45.08
C PRO A 483 -18.39 20.20 45.41
N ALA A 484 -19.69 20.45 45.50
CA ALA A 484 -20.28 21.72 45.90
C ALA A 484 -20.10 22.02 47.39
N GLY A 485 -19.91 23.31 47.72
CA GLY A 485 -20.38 23.89 48.97
C GLY A 485 -19.36 24.74 49.75
N GLY A 486 -19.55 26.06 49.75
CA GLY A 486 -19.21 26.90 50.90
C GLY A 486 -18.54 28.26 50.62
N GLY A 487 -19.34 29.33 50.69
CA GLY A 487 -18.92 30.61 51.28
C GLY A 487 -18.21 31.66 50.41
N MET A 488 -18.96 32.68 49.98
CA MET A 488 -18.47 34.07 49.87
C MET A 488 -18.16 34.64 51.28
N PRO A 489 -17.53 35.84 51.46
CA PRO A 489 -17.29 36.92 50.49
C PRO A 489 -15.90 37.61 50.53
N GLY A 490 -15.64 38.48 49.54
CA GLY A 490 -15.06 39.81 49.85
C GLY A 490 -13.86 40.29 49.03
N GLY A 491 -14.14 41.18 48.07
CA GLY A 491 -13.48 42.49 47.99
C GLY A 491 -12.11 42.62 47.31
N GLY A 492 -11.99 43.66 46.48
CA GLY A 492 -10.78 44.49 46.48
C GLY A 492 -10.02 44.60 45.16
N ALA A 493 -10.30 45.69 44.45
CA ALA A 493 -9.61 46.18 43.26
C ALA A 493 -8.10 46.52 43.44
N ARG A 494 -7.48 46.74 42.27
CA ARG A 494 -6.34 47.64 41.93
C ARG A 494 -4.91 47.06 41.92
N GLY A 495 -4.29 47.18 40.74
CA GLY A 495 -3.24 48.21 40.56
C GLY A 495 -1.87 47.75 40.07
N GLY A 496 -1.46 48.25 38.90
CA GLY A 496 -0.19 48.97 38.73
C GLY A 496 1.06 48.18 38.28
N MET A 497 1.56 48.55 37.09
CA MET A 497 2.97 48.39 36.67
C MET A 497 3.92 49.17 37.60
N PRO A 498 5.26 48.99 37.51
CA PRO A 498 6.04 49.84 36.60
C PRO A 498 7.31 49.20 35.97
N ALA A 499 7.91 49.98 35.07
CA ALA A 499 9.07 49.72 34.22
C ALA A 499 10.42 50.26 34.78
N GLY A 500 11.52 49.91 34.10
CA GLY A 500 12.88 50.53 34.13
C GLY A 500 13.90 49.56 33.52
N GLY A 501 14.66 49.80 32.43
CA GLY A 501 15.67 50.86 32.15
C GLY A 501 17.06 50.40 32.66
N ALA A 502 18.24 50.47 32.01
CA ALA A 502 18.75 50.91 30.70
C ALA A 502 20.27 50.54 30.58
N ARG A 503 20.86 50.64 29.36
CA ARG A 503 22.30 50.88 29.00
C ARG A 503 23.35 49.76 29.29
N GLY A 504 24.42 49.53 28.52
CA GLY A 504 25.00 50.12 27.31
C GLY A 504 26.43 49.56 27.02
N GLY A 505 27.02 49.86 25.86
CA GLY A 505 28.48 49.93 25.66
C GLY A 505 29.16 48.91 24.72
N MET A 506 29.61 49.37 23.54
CA MET A 506 30.73 48.80 22.76
C MET A 506 32.08 49.36 23.27
N PRO A 507 33.24 48.79 22.85
CA PRO A 507 33.98 49.39 21.73
C PRO A 507 34.71 48.39 20.79
N ALA A 508 35.32 48.95 19.74
CA ALA A 508 35.86 48.33 18.53
C ALA A 508 37.41 48.30 18.43
N GLY A 509 37.92 47.64 17.38
CA GLY A 509 39.26 47.79 16.76
C GLY A 509 40.07 46.48 16.66
N GLY A 510 40.75 46.08 15.57
CA GLY A 510 40.99 46.63 14.24
C GLY A 510 42.09 45.82 13.49
N ALA A 511 42.13 45.93 12.14
CA ALA A 511 43.22 45.71 11.15
C ALA A 511 43.95 44.34 11.04
N GLY A 512 44.42 43.84 9.89
CA GLY A 512 44.50 44.32 8.49
C GLY A 512 45.38 43.42 7.59
N GLY A 513 45.34 43.63 6.27
CA GLY A 513 46.32 43.19 5.23
C GLY A 513 46.06 41.82 4.57
N GLY A 514 46.18 41.58 3.27
CA GLY A 514 46.56 42.35 2.07
C GLY A 514 46.42 41.46 0.81
N MET A 515 46.13 42.08 -0.34
CA MET A 515 46.19 41.55 -1.73
C MET A 515 47.50 42.05 -2.41
N PRO A 516 47.89 41.78 -3.70
CA PRO A 516 47.08 41.37 -4.88
C PRO A 516 47.77 40.49 -5.97
N GLY A 517 47.01 40.15 -7.03
CA GLY A 517 47.56 40.14 -8.41
C GLY A 517 46.93 39.16 -9.42
N GLY A 518 46.20 39.69 -10.43
CA GLY A 518 46.12 39.09 -11.77
C GLY A 518 44.73 38.82 -12.40
N MET A 519 44.07 39.86 -12.93
CA MET A 519 42.99 39.81 -13.96
C MET A 519 43.60 39.58 -15.38
N PRO A 520 42.89 39.65 -16.54
CA PRO A 520 41.44 39.80 -16.87
C PRO A 520 40.98 38.77 -17.95
N ALA A 521 39.82 38.77 -18.62
CA ALA A 521 38.49 39.39 -18.62
C ALA A 521 37.64 38.50 -19.57
N GLY A 522 36.36 38.25 -19.32
CA GLY A 522 35.24 39.06 -19.82
C GLY A 522 34.16 38.09 -20.36
N GLY A 523 32.85 38.34 -20.30
CA GLY A 523 32.07 39.42 -19.74
C GLY A 523 30.57 39.11 -19.94
N MET A 524 29.75 39.49 -18.95
CA MET A 524 28.31 39.81 -18.98
C MET A 524 27.26 38.71 -19.28
N PRO A 525 25.96 38.96 -18.95
CA PRO A 525 25.31 39.47 -17.72
C PRO A 525 24.20 38.48 -17.25
N GLY A 526 23.50 38.52 -16.11
CA GLY A 526 23.24 39.51 -15.07
C GLY A 526 21.76 39.40 -14.63
N GLY A 527 21.51 39.16 -13.33
CA GLY A 527 20.19 39.19 -12.65
C GLY A 527 19.64 37.80 -12.31
N GLY A 528 19.56 37.31 -11.06
CA GLY A 528 18.96 37.89 -9.83
C GLY A 528 17.57 37.22 -9.65
N ALA A 529 17.12 36.64 -8.53
CA ALA A 529 17.52 36.63 -7.12
C ALA A 529 16.95 35.37 -6.43
N ARG A 530 17.70 34.75 -5.51
CA ARG A 530 17.44 34.54 -4.06
C ARG A 530 16.16 33.82 -3.59
N GLY A 531 16.41 32.78 -2.78
CA GLY A 531 15.50 32.14 -1.81
C GLY A 531 15.74 30.62 -1.82
N GLY A 532 16.54 30.01 -0.95
CA GLY A 532 16.50 30.08 0.51
C GLY A 532 15.88 28.77 1.03
N MET A 533 16.65 27.68 1.01
CA MET A 533 16.27 26.41 1.65
C MET A 533 16.29 26.55 3.18
N PRO A 534 15.44 25.81 3.89
CA PRO A 534 15.82 25.24 5.16
C PRO A 534 15.89 23.71 5.07
N ALA A 535 17.00 23.19 5.57
CA ALA A 535 17.17 21.80 5.95
C ALA A 535 16.27 21.47 7.16
N GLY A 536 15.73 20.26 7.19
CA GLY A 536 15.04 19.71 8.35
C GLY A 536 14.85 18.21 8.15
N GLY A 537 15.71 17.41 8.77
CA GLY A 537 15.56 15.96 8.81
C GLY A 537 14.43 15.53 9.76
N ALA A 538 13.84 14.38 9.48
CA ALA A 538 13.09 13.64 10.48
C ALA A 538 13.22 12.13 10.23
N ARG A 539 13.72 11.45 11.24
CA ARG A 539 13.67 10.00 11.43
C ARG A 539 12.20 9.59 11.64
N GLY A 540 11.73 8.54 10.98
CA GLY A 540 10.42 7.92 11.23
C GLY A 540 10.61 6.50 11.74
N GLY A 541 10.42 6.31 13.05
CA GLY A 541 10.36 5.00 13.70
C GLY A 541 8.98 4.36 13.55
N ALA A 542 8.95 3.04 13.69
CA ALA A 542 7.76 2.21 13.68
C ALA A 542 6.79 2.57 14.83
N GLY A 543 5.48 2.61 14.50
CA GLY A 543 4.36 2.69 15.44
C GLY A 543 3.78 4.09 15.65
N GLY A 544 2.70 4.44 14.93
CA GLY A 544 1.93 5.66 15.21
C GLY A 544 0.71 5.81 14.29
N ALA A 545 -0.44 6.12 14.89
CA ALA A 545 -1.72 6.36 14.21
C ALA A 545 -1.57 7.34 13.02
N GLY A 546 -1.91 6.88 11.80
CA GLY A 546 -1.82 7.66 10.57
C GLY A 546 -2.98 8.64 10.40
N THR A 547 -2.71 9.77 9.73
CA THR A 547 -3.68 10.81 9.36
C THR A 547 -4.38 10.47 8.04
N SER A 548 -5.68 10.75 7.95
CA SER A 548 -6.52 10.48 6.78
C SER A 548 -6.40 11.53 5.64
N SER A 549 -6.68 11.17 4.37
CA SER A 549 -6.47 12.03 3.17
C SER A 549 -7.65 12.04 2.15
N GLN A 550 -7.57 12.87 1.09
CA GLN A 550 -8.56 12.97 -0.01
C GLN A 550 -8.87 11.63 -0.66
N SER A 551 -7.82 10.86 -0.92
CA SER A 551 -7.91 9.65 -1.74
C SER A 551 -8.83 8.63 -1.09
N GLN A 552 -8.94 8.65 0.24
CA GLN A 552 -9.70 7.64 0.97
C GLN A 552 -11.21 7.74 0.75
N LEU A 553 -11.82 8.93 0.66
CA LEU A 553 -13.27 9.02 0.39
C LEU A 553 -13.61 8.62 -1.05
N ILE A 554 -12.73 8.93 -2.00
CA ILE A 554 -12.90 8.46 -3.39
C ILE A 554 -12.69 6.94 -3.47
N THR A 555 -11.68 6.39 -2.79
CA THR A 555 -11.47 4.94 -2.66
C THR A 555 -12.69 4.23 -2.08
N ALA A 556 -13.36 4.82 -1.09
CA ALA A 556 -14.59 4.29 -0.52
C ALA A 556 -15.73 4.19 -1.55
N ILE A 557 -15.90 5.21 -2.39
CA ILE A 557 -16.87 5.21 -3.49
C ILE A 557 -16.50 4.16 -4.54
N ASP A 558 -15.23 4.13 -4.98
CA ASP A 558 -14.73 3.20 -5.99
C ASP A 558 -14.92 1.74 -5.54
N TRP A 559 -14.60 1.44 -4.29
CA TRP A 559 -14.82 0.10 -3.72
C TRP A 559 -16.29 -0.29 -3.74
N ALA A 560 -17.20 0.58 -3.30
CA ALA A 560 -18.63 0.28 -3.28
C ALA A 560 -19.16 -0.01 -4.69
N ILE A 561 -18.74 0.78 -5.69
CA ILE A 561 -19.10 0.56 -7.10
C ILE A 561 -18.54 -0.77 -7.63
N ALA A 562 -17.29 -1.10 -7.27
CA ALA A 562 -16.66 -2.36 -7.66
C ALA A 562 -17.39 -3.58 -7.04
N GLN A 563 -17.75 -3.50 -5.75
CA GLN A 563 -18.51 -4.56 -5.08
C GLN A 563 -19.88 -4.77 -5.71
N ASN A 564 -20.56 -3.70 -6.13
CA ASN A 564 -21.83 -3.80 -6.83
C ASN A 564 -21.73 -4.58 -8.16
N SER A 565 -20.58 -4.48 -8.82
CA SER A 565 -20.35 -5.06 -10.15
C SER A 565 -19.77 -6.48 -10.10
N ASN A 566 -19.32 -6.95 -8.94
CA ASN A 566 -18.67 -8.24 -8.75
C ASN A 566 -19.70 -9.34 -8.40
N PRO A 567 -19.93 -10.34 -9.27
CA PRO A 567 -20.90 -11.43 -9.02
C PRO A 567 -20.63 -12.27 -7.77
N SER A 568 -19.39 -12.29 -7.29
CA SER A 568 -18.98 -12.99 -6.07
C SER A 568 -19.15 -12.15 -4.81
N SER A 569 -19.52 -10.87 -4.93
CA SER A 569 -19.74 -9.98 -3.79
C SER A 569 -21.13 -10.16 -3.19
N ILE A 570 -21.24 -10.09 -1.86
CA ILE A 570 -22.55 -10.01 -1.18
C ILE A 570 -23.33 -8.74 -1.56
N TYR A 571 -22.66 -7.74 -2.11
CA TYR A 571 -23.24 -6.48 -2.57
C TYR A 571 -23.61 -6.49 -4.06
N TYR A 572 -23.40 -7.61 -4.76
CA TYR A 572 -23.65 -7.72 -6.19
C TYR A 572 -25.08 -7.27 -6.54
N ASN A 573 -25.20 -6.24 -7.37
CA ASN A 573 -26.46 -5.63 -7.79
C ASN A 573 -27.35 -5.10 -6.63
N LYS A 574 -26.76 -4.71 -5.49
CA LYS A 574 -27.48 -4.18 -4.31
C LYS A 574 -27.23 -2.71 -4.01
N ILE A 575 -26.28 -2.08 -4.69
CA ILE A 575 -25.87 -0.70 -4.44
C ILE A 575 -26.37 0.20 -5.58
N ASP A 576 -26.92 1.36 -5.22
CA ASP A 576 -27.25 2.40 -6.18
C ASP A 576 -26.02 3.29 -6.42
N THR A 577 -25.29 2.97 -7.48
CA THR A 577 -24.06 3.68 -7.85
C THR A 577 -24.30 5.07 -8.44
N THR A 578 -25.56 5.50 -8.57
CA THR A 578 -25.94 6.84 -9.06
C THR A 578 -26.29 7.80 -7.93
N LYS A 579 -26.37 7.30 -6.69
CA LYS A 579 -26.78 8.05 -5.50
C LYS A 579 -25.66 8.02 -4.46
N ILE A 580 -24.82 9.05 -4.48
CA ILE A 580 -23.60 9.10 -3.68
C ILE A 580 -23.53 10.38 -2.86
N ALA A 581 -23.27 10.24 -1.57
CA ALA A 581 -22.92 11.33 -0.68
C ALA A 581 -21.48 11.22 -0.17
N VAL A 582 -20.85 12.37 0.04
CA VAL A 582 -19.63 12.47 0.85
C VAL A 582 -19.94 13.28 2.11
N ALA A 583 -19.44 12.82 3.24
CA ALA A 583 -19.76 13.40 4.53
C ALA A 583 -18.58 13.29 5.50
N GLY A 584 -18.55 14.16 6.51
CA GLY A 584 -17.59 13.98 7.59
C GLY A 584 -17.64 15.05 8.67
N MET A 585 -17.01 14.72 9.79
CA MET A 585 -16.97 15.55 11.00
C MET A 585 -15.61 16.24 11.17
N SER A 586 -15.60 17.54 11.51
CA SER A 586 -14.37 18.31 11.75
C SER A 586 -13.41 18.23 10.55
N CYS A 587 -12.19 17.76 10.71
CA CYS A 587 -11.27 17.45 9.62
C CYS A 587 -11.80 16.45 8.58
N GLY A 588 -12.62 15.48 8.98
CA GLY A 588 -13.39 14.64 8.06
C GLY A 588 -14.33 15.45 7.16
N GLY A 589 -14.86 16.58 7.65
CA GLY A 589 -15.61 17.54 6.84
C GLY A 589 -14.73 18.27 5.81
N ILE A 590 -13.45 18.51 6.12
CA ILE A 590 -12.49 19.04 5.14
C ILE A 590 -12.19 18.01 4.05
N GLN A 591 -12.11 16.72 4.41
CA GLN A 591 -12.00 15.63 3.44
C GLN A 591 -13.26 15.54 2.57
N ALA A 592 -14.45 15.72 3.15
CA ALA A 592 -15.71 15.77 2.42
C ALA A 592 -15.72 16.93 1.43
N TYR A 593 -15.30 18.14 1.83
CA TYR A 593 -15.10 19.26 0.91
C TYR A 593 -14.16 18.90 -0.25
N GLN A 594 -13.09 18.18 0.05
CA GLN A 594 -12.10 17.80 -0.94
C GLN A 594 -12.63 16.78 -1.96
N ALA A 595 -13.52 15.87 -1.54
CA ALA A 595 -14.13 14.84 -2.38
C ALA A 595 -15.40 15.31 -3.11
N ALA A 596 -16.08 16.34 -2.58
CA ALA A 596 -17.35 16.84 -3.11
C ALA A 596 -17.35 17.29 -4.59
N PRO A 597 -16.24 17.76 -5.20
CA PRO A 597 -16.18 18.05 -6.63
C PRO A 597 -16.15 16.83 -7.56
N ASP A 598 -16.09 15.60 -7.03
CA ASP A 598 -16.18 14.39 -7.87
C ASP A 598 -17.58 14.31 -8.50
N PRO A 599 -17.68 14.23 -9.85
CA PRO A 599 -18.96 14.36 -10.56
C PRO A 599 -20.00 13.30 -10.20
N ARG A 600 -19.61 12.22 -9.53
CA ARG A 600 -20.52 11.16 -9.06
C ARG A 600 -21.26 11.56 -7.78
N VAL A 601 -20.74 12.52 -7.01
CA VAL A 601 -21.32 12.99 -5.74
C VAL A 601 -22.57 13.83 -6.01
N THR A 602 -23.69 13.46 -5.41
CA THR A 602 -24.97 14.16 -5.58
C THR A 602 -25.35 15.04 -4.39
N THR A 603 -24.78 14.79 -3.22
CA THR A 603 -24.97 15.64 -2.02
C THR A 603 -23.75 15.57 -1.10
N THR A 604 -23.51 16.63 -0.33
CA THR A 604 -22.39 16.75 0.62
C THR A 604 -22.89 17.11 2.01
N MET A 605 -22.40 16.43 3.05
CA MET A 605 -22.69 16.80 4.45
C MET A 605 -21.42 17.25 5.18
N ILE A 606 -21.44 18.47 5.69
CA ILE A 606 -20.35 19.10 6.42
C ILE A 606 -20.76 19.20 7.89
N CYS A 607 -20.18 18.38 8.75
CA CYS A 607 -20.59 18.28 10.15
C CYS A 607 -19.50 18.85 11.07
N ASN A 608 -19.85 19.81 11.94
CA ASN A 608 -18.93 20.52 12.83
C ASN A 608 -17.61 20.95 12.12
N SER A 609 -17.72 21.50 10.91
CA SER A 609 -16.57 21.78 10.05
C SER A 609 -16.77 23.03 9.22
N GLY A 610 -15.67 23.55 8.65
CA GLY A 610 -15.65 24.68 7.74
C GLY A 610 -14.23 25.00 7.26
N LEU A 611 -14.11 25.54 6.05
CA LEU A 611 -12.84 25.91 5.42
C LEU A 611 -12.22 27.15 6.08
N PHE A 612 -10.90 27.30 5.96
CA PHE A 612 -10.14 28.43 6.51
C PHE A 612 -9.81 29.46 5.41
N ASP A 613 -9.80 30.75 5.75
CA ASP A 613 -9.55 31.85 4.79
C ASP A 613 -8.13 31.83 4.15
N GLY A 614 -7.14 31.26 4.84
CA GLY A 614 -5.74 31.26 4.39
C GLY A 614 -5.25 29.96 3.76
N GLY A 615 -6.12 28.97 3.51
CA GLY A 615 -5.72 27.64 3.03
C GLY A 615 -4.82 26.85 4.00
N GLY A 616 -4.59 27.36 5.21
CA GLY A 616 -3.77 26.72 6.23
C GLY A 616 -4.56 25.60 6.93
N GLY A 617 -4.42 24.37 6.45
CA GLY A 617 -4.80 23.20 7.24
C GLY A 617 -3.93 23.07 8.49
N MET A 618 -4.46 22.52 9.59
CA MET A 618 -3.62 21.98 10.65
C MET A 618 -2.80 20.80 10.11
N GLY A 619 -1.60 20.55 10.64
CA GLY A 619 -0.69 19.51 10.13
C GLY A 619 -1.40 18.16 9.90
N GLY A 620 -1.32 17.65 8.66
CA GLY A 620 -2.03 16.44 8.21
C GLY A 620 -3.34 16.70 7.46
N MET A 621 -3.79 17.96 7.31
CA MET A 621 -5.01 18.30 6.57
C MET A 621 -4.78 18.83 5.14
N PRO A 622 -5.74 18.61 4.22
CA PRO A 622 -5.78 19.28 2.94
C PRO A 622 -5.77 20.81 3.09
N ALA A 623 -4.88 21.48 2.37
CA ALA A 623 -4.79 22.94 2.32
C ALA A 623 -5.88 23.52 1.40
N LEU A 624 -7.14 23.49 1.83
CA LEU A 624 -8.28 24.03 1.08
C LEU A 624 -8.63 25.45 1.55
N GLY A 625 -8.63 26.39 0.61
CA GLY A 625 -9.14 27.74 0.81
C GLY A 625 -10.62 27.88 0.47
N LYS A 626 -11.21 29.03 0.81
CA LYS A 626 -12.62 29.36 0.55
C LYS A 626 -12.98 29.36 -0.94
N ASP A 627 -12.02 29.51 -1.84
CA ASP A 627 -12.20 29.39 -3.29
C ASP A 627 -12.72 27.99 -3.69
N HIS A 628 -12.44 26.97 -2.87
CA HIS A 628 -12.90 25.60 -3.11
C HIS A 628 -14.42 25.45 -3.05
N LEU A 629 -15.13 26.34 -2.35
CA LEU A 629 -16.60 26.34 -2.27
C LEU A 629 -17.26 26.48 -3.66
N GLN A 630 -16.58 27.14 -4.61
CA GLN A 630 -17.07 27.31 -5.99
C GLN A 630 -17.00 26.02 -6.82
N LYS A 631 -16.28 25.00 -6.35
CA LYS A 631 -16.15 23.70 -7.02
C LYS A 631 -17.19 22.68 -6.56
N LEU A 632 -17.95 23.00 -5.50
CA LEU A 632 -18.99 22.12 -5.00
C LEU A 632 -20.12 22.01 -6.03
N HIS A 633 -20.70 20.82 -6.11
CA HIS A 633 -21.93 20.56 -6.85
C HIS A 633 -22.86 19.67 -6.03
N GLY A 634 -24.12 19.58 -6.47
CA GLY A 634 -25.17 18.91 -5.69
C GLY A 634 -25.68 19.76 -4.54
N SER A 635 -26.46 19.15 -3.65
CA SER A 635 -26.98 19.82 -2.46
C SER A 635 -26.00 19.72 -1.28
N VAL A 636 -26.04 20.67 -0.36
CA VAL A 636 -25.11 20.74 0.78
C VAL A 636 -25.87 20.88 2.10
N LEU A 637 -25.55 20.03 3.08
CA LEU A 637 -26.03 20.14 4.45
C LEU A 637 -24.89 20.53 5.38
N PHE A 638 -25.11 21.55 6.20
CA PHE A 638 -24.29 21.88 7.36
C PHE A 638 -24.98 21.45 8.65
N LEU A 639 -24.30 20.66 9.48
CA LEU A 639 -24.72 20.33 10.84
C LEU A 639 -23.69 20.86 11.83
N LEU A 640 -24.00 21.95 12.53
CA LEU A 640 -23.04 22.65 13.38
C LEU A 640 -23.47 22.63 14.86
N GLY A 641 -22.49 22.67 15.76
CA GLY A 641 -22.70 22.59 17.21
C GLY A 641 -23.08 23.92 17.90
N GLY A 642 -23.62 24.88 17.14
CA GLY A 642 -23.93 26.23 17.63
C GLY A 642 -22.68 27.06 17.95
N GLU A 643 -22.84 28.24 18.54
CA GLU A 643 -21.74 29.21 18.72
C GLU A 643 -20.54 28.69 19.54
N SER A 644 -20.75 27.67 20.38
CA SER A 644 -19.70 27.02 21.17
C SER A 644 -18.83 26.03 20.37
N ASP A 645 -19.25 25.69 19.15
CA ASP A 645 -18.47 24.85 18.23
C ASP A 645 -17.35 25.67 17.59
N ILE A 646 -16.11 25.19 17.72
CA ILE A 646 -14.92 25.84 17.17
C ILE A 646 -14.99 26.01 15.64
N ALA A 647 -15.78 25.19 14.96
CA ALA A 647 -15.98 25.25 13.52
C ALA A 647 -17.19 26.11 13.12
N TYR A 648 -18.00 26.59 14.07
CA TYR A 648 -19.25 27.30 13.78
C TYR A 648 -19.04 28.52 12.90
N ALA A 649 -18.08 29.38 13.26
CA ALA A 649 -17.81 30.60 12.50
C ALA A 649 -17.41 30.29 11.04
N ASN A 650 -16.57 29.27 10.85
CA ASN A 650 -16.11 28.86 9.53
C ASN A 650 -17.23 28.22 8.71
N GLY A 651 -18.01 27.30 9.31
CA GLY A 651 -19.13 26.64 8.65
C GLY A 651 -20.25 27.61 8.27
N MET A 652 -20.57 28.57 9.15
CA MET A 652 -21.54 29.63 8.84
C MET A 652 -21.03 30.59 7.75
N ASP A 653 -19.72 30.86 7.71
CA ASP A 653 -19.12 31.64 6.63
C ASP A 653 -19.14 30.88 5.29
N ASP A 654 -18.84 29.58 5.29
CA ASP A 654 -18.95 28.73 4.10
C ASP A 654 -20.39 28.70 3.58
N PHE A 655 -21.36 28.46 4.47
CA PHE A 655 -22.78 28.54 4.14
C PHE A 655 -23.12 29.88 3.49
N LYS A 656 -22.67 31.01 4.04
CA LYS A 656 -22.93 32.35 3.48
C LYS A 656 -22.38 32.51 2.06
N ARG A 657 -21.21 31.93 1.76
CA ARG A 657 -20.54 32.04 0.46
C ARG A 657 -21.08 31.09 -0.62
N ILE A 658 -21.76 30.01 -0.22
CA ILE A 658 -22.45 29.14 -1.18
C ILE A 658 -23.78 29.81 -1.56
N GLU A 659 -23.87 30.33 -2.78
CA GLU A 659 -25.06 31.08 -3.24
C GLU A 659 -25.96 30.29 -4.19
N LYS A 660 -25.38 29.38 -4.99
CA LYS A 660 -26.09 28.76 -6.12
C LYS A 660 -26.65 27.36 -5.85
N LEU A 661 -26.15 26.68 -4.83
CA LEU A 661 -26.53 25.29 -4.54
C LEU A 661 -27.71 25.24 -3.57
N PRO A 662 -28.58 24.22 -3.65
CA PRO A 662 -29.51 23.88 -2.56
C PRO A 662 -28.71 23.59 -1.30
N THR A 663 -28.81 24.48 -0.31
CA THR A 663 -27.96 24.46 0.88
C THR A 663 -28.80 24.65 2.12
N PHE A 664 -28.65 23.77 3.11
CA PHE A 664 -29.28 23.89 4.42
C PHE A 664 -28.21 23.98 5.51
N VAL A 665 -28.41 24.85 6.50
CA VAL A 665 -27.61 24.83 7.74
C VAL A 665 -28.52 24.68 8.94
N GLY A 666 -28.21 23.69 9.78
CA GLY A 666 -28.84 23.48 11.07
C GLY A 666 -27.81 23.59 12.18
N ASN A 667 -28.13 24.36 13.21
CA ASN A 667 -27.27 24.58 14.36
C ASN A 667 -27.98 24.12 15.63
N LEU A 668 -27.31 23.32 16.43
CA LEU A 668 -27.78 22.86 17.75
C LEU A 668 -26.67 23.12 18.76
N GLY A 669 -26.98 23.74 19.90
CA GLY A 669 -25.99 24.14 20.93
C GLY A 669 -25.34 22.98 21.70
N VAL A 670 -24.61 22.09 21.02
CA VAL A 670 -23.94 20.90 21.58
C VAL A 670 -22.41 20.94 21.46
N GLY A 671 -21.87 22.03 20.90
CA GLY A 671 -20.43 22.23 20.72
C GLY A 671 -19.82 21.32 19.67
N HIS A 672 -18.49 21.35 19.57
CA HIS A 672 -17.75 20.67 18.49
C HIS A 672 -17.93 19.13 18.49
N GLY A 673 -18.17 18.53 19.67
CA GLY A 673 -18.36 17.09 19.80
C GLY A 673 -19.68 16.57 19.23
N GLY A 674 -20.63 17.45 18.89
CA GLY A 674 -21.92 17.06 18.32
C GLY A 674 -22.73 16.10 19.19
N THR A 675 -23.63 15.34 18.57
CA THR A 675 -24.45 14.32 19.25
C THR A 675 -24.07 12.87 18.87
N TYR A 676 -22.98 12.66 18.13
CA TYR A 676 -22.64 11.39 17.46
C TYR A 676 -22.55 10.15 18.36
N MET A 677 -22.17 10.33 19.63
CA MET A 677 -22.00 9.25 20.61
C MET A 677 -23.22 9.08 21.52
N GLN A 678 -24.26 9.91 21.36
CA GLN A 678 -25.52 9.71 22.07
C GLN A 678 -26.22 8.44 21.52
N PRO A 679 -27.21 7.88 22.24
CA PRO A 679 -28.03 6.79 21.71
C PRO A 679 -28.55 7.12 20.31
N HIS A 680 -28.33 6.21 19.37
CA HIS A 680 -28.64 6.36 17.95
C HIS A 680 -28.05 7.62 17.30
N GLY A 681 -26.94 8.15 17.83
CA GLY A 681 -26.28 9.37 17.34
C GLY A 681 -27.04 10.68 17.59
N GLY A 682 -28.10 10.64 18.42
CA GLY A 682 -28.85 11.81 18.87
C GLY A 682 -29.52 12.60 17.74
N ASP A 683 -29.75 13.89 17.98
CA ASP A 683 -30.48 14.74 17.03
C ASP A 683 -29.74 14.98 15.70
N PHE A 684 -28.40 14.90 15.68
CA PHE A 684 -27.66 15.00 14.42
C PHE A 684 -27.96 13.81 13.50
N ALA A 685 -28.06 12.59 14.04
CA ALA A 685 -28.41 11.42 13.24
C ALA A 685 -29.82 11.52 12.65
N LYS A 686 -30.78 12.10 13.38
CA LYS A 686 -32.15 12.34 12.88
C LYS A 686 -32.14 13.29 11.67
N VAL A 687 -31.45 14.42 11.78
CA VAL A 687 -31.38 15.41 10.69
C VAL A 687 -30.56 14.86 9.52
N ALA A 688 -29.40 14.24 9.77
CA ALA A 688 -28.57 13.63 8.73
C ALA A 688 -29.33 12.54 7.97
N SER A 689 -30.02 11.64 8.67
CA SER A 689 -30.82 10.58 8.05
C SER A 689 -31.93 11.15 7.19
N ALA A 690 -32.68 12.15 7.68
CA ALA A 690 -33.72 12.81 6.88
C ALA A 690 -33.13 13.43 5.61
N TRP A 691 -31.96 14.04 5.69
CA TRP A 691 -31.31 14.65 4.54
C TRP A 691 -30.94 13.62 3.47
N VAL A 692 -30.24 12.54 3.85
CA VAL A 692 -29.82 11.53 2.86
C VAL A 692 -31.01 10.72 2.33
N LYS A 693 -32.05 10.49 3.13
CA LYS A 693 -33.31 9.90 2.63
C LYS A 693 -33.97 10.79 1.58
N TRP A 694 -34.02 12.09 1.80
CA TRP A 694 -34.56 13.01 0.81
C TRP A 694 -33.68 13.08 -0.45
N GLN A 695 -32.38 13.32 -0.29
CA GLN A 695 -31.48 13.61 -1.42
C GLN A 695 -31.11 12.36 -2.24
N LEU A 696 -30.95 11.21 -1.59
CA LEU A 696 -30.49 9.98 -2.25
C LEU A 696 -31.65 9.04 -2.59
N GLN A 697 -32.66 8.92 -1.73
CA GLN A 697 -33.82 8.02 -1.93
C GLN A 697 -35.08 8.75 -2.43
N GLY A 698 -35.09 10.09 -2.47
CA GLY A 698 -36.24 10.87 -2.93
C GLY A 698 -37.41 10.93 -1.94
N ASP A 699 -37.18 10.61 -0.66
CA ASP A 699 -38.22 10.56 0.38
C ASP A 699 -38.84 11.94 0.63
N GLN A 700 -40.12 12.09 0.25
CA GLN A 700 -40.86 13.35 0.37
C GLN A 700 -41.31 13.66 1.79
N GLU A 701 -41.45 12.66 2.66
CA GLU A 701 -41.71 12.90 4.08
C GLU A 701 -40.46 13.43 4.77
N ALA A 702 -39.29 12.86 4.45
CA ALA A 702 -38.01 13.36 4.92
C ALA A 702 -37.71 14.78 4.42
N ALA A 703 -38.15 15.13 3.20
CA ALA A 703 -38.01 16.47 2.64
C ALA A 703 -38.64 17.57 3.53
N LYS A 704 -39.74 17.27 4.22
CA LYS A 704 -40.44 18.22 5.12
C LYS A 704 -39.59 18.70 6.29
N MET A 705 -38.50 18.00 6.61
CA MET A 705 -37.53 18.46 7.60
C MET A 705 -36.80 19.73 7.15
N PHE A 706 -36.67 19.96 5.84
CA PHE A 706 -35.87 21.04 5.24
C PHE A 706 -36.70 22.03 4.43
N THR A 707 -37.84 21.59 3.88
CA THR A 707 -38.70 22.43 3.04
C THR A 707 -39.80 23.15 3.84
N GLY A 708 -40.36 24.21 3.26
CA GLY A 708 -41.40 25.03 3.90
C GLY A 708 -40.87 26.05 4.92
N ASP A 709 -41.76 26.88 5.46
CA ASP A 709 -41.43 27.94 6.42
C ASP A 709 -42.53 28.03 7.51
N PRO A 710 -42.27 27.58 8.76
CA PRO A 710 -41.03 26.95 9.23
C PRO A 710 -40.88 25.51 8.73
N CYS A 711 -39.66 25.07 8.43
CA CYS A 711 -39.37 23.67 8.11
C CYS A 711 -39.34 22.79 9.38
N GLY A 712 -39.37 21.46 9.21
CA GLY A 712 -39.41 20.52 10.34
C GLY A 712 -38.26 20.67 11.34
N VAL A 713 -37.02 20.88 10.88
CA VAL A 713 -35.87 21.08 11.80
C VAL A 713 -36.03 22.37 12.61
N ALA A 714 -36.61 23.45 12.04
CA ALA A 714 -36.85 24.69 12.77
C ALA A 714 -37.83 24.51 13.95
N ASN A 715 -38.67 23.48 13.90
CA ASN A 715 -39.61 23.15 14.97
C ASN A 715 -39.01 22.20 16.03
N MET A 716 -37.80 21.67 15.81
CA MET A 716 -37.10 20.85 16.80
C MET A 716 -36.52 21.74 17.90
N GLN A 717 -36.61 21.27 19.14
CA GLN A 717 -36.14 22.02 20.30
C GLN A 717 -34.64 22.35 20.19
N GLY A 718 -34.30 23.63 20.32
CA GLY A 718 -32.91 24.10 20.37
C GLY A 718 -32.21 24.24 19.01
N TRP A 719 -32.90 23.96 17.91
CA TRP A 719 -32.37 24.13 16.57
C TRP A 719 -32.57 25.55 16.05
N THR A 720 -31.54 26.11 15.42
CA THR A 720 -31.65 27.29 14.56
C THR A 720 -31.21 26.93 13.15
N VAL A 721 -31.93 27.40 12.14
CA VAL A 721 -31.73 26.97 10.76
C VAL A 721 -31.71 28.15 9.80
N ASP A 722 -31.04 27.95 8.67
CA ASP A 722 -31.11 28.82 7.50
C ASP A 722 -31.00 27.95 6.24
N LYS A 723 -31.55 28.41 5.11
CA LYS A 723 -31.56 27.64 3.85
C LYS A 723 -31.51 28.53 2.62
N LYS A 724 -30.91 27.99 1.56
CA LYS A 724 -30.76 28.64 0.25
C LYS A 724 -31.15 27.67 -0.85
N ASN A 725 -31.90 28.15 -1.84
CA ASN A 725 -32.33 27.36 -3.00
C ASN A 725 -33.01 26.02 -2.62
N ILE A 726 -33.69 25.99 -1.47
CA ILE A 726 -34.50 24.87 -0.99
C ILE A 726 -35.95 25.37 -0.89
N PRO A 727 -36.93 24.65 -1.46
CA PRO A 727 -38.34 25.03 -1.45
C PRO A 727 -38.96 25.30 -0.08
#